data_AF-A0A2A2XYT9-F1
#
_entry.id   AF-A0A2A2XYT9-F1
#
_cell.length_a   1.000
_cell.length_b   1.000
_cell.length_c   1.000
_cell.angle_alpha   90.00
_cell.angle_beta   90.00
_cell.angle_gamma   90.00
#
_symmetry.space_group_name_H-M   'P 1'
#
loop_
_entity.id
_entity.type
_entity.pdbx_description
1 polymer ?
#
loop_
_entity_poly.entity_id
_entity_poly.type
_entity_poly.pdbx_seq_one_letter_code
_entity_poly.pdbx_strand_id
1 'polypeptide(L)'
;MPNTQKPLPEHATEQNRFETSKLTLLVDRFMTVFIKFGGALVITSVLGIFVFIFLQIWPLFAPPSVTPLKSIPLPDTKYALLGVDEWGAKPFLVEPDGSLLVVDYETGETRDQSLNLGITGQVTAAFLNKREQKIILGTSNGQFVFVSPNHTSRESGGRQIIDVNPTAETPSSIGDPGMPITDIAYGDSGSSKLIVALQSDGETNRVTASLFKRKRSLMGKNKEEAAGTHDLTPMIPGRPEKILVPVTGDSVVVISESGNVSYLVLADGKFELRQSFTPFGDLANSHINAANFIFGDVSIAFASDSGENRIFSLFYPEGGKERLFGLTHEFPNLGASPVLLVSTLRNKAFLLGGGKELSLRYSTTESIRWQSRVPYPVSNAVISGKYQRLAVLDSSNTLHFFQIDDPHPDSGWKALFGKVWYEGAPGPKWEWQSTGGSDDFEPKYSLVPLIFGTLKGTLYAMLFAVPIALLAALYTSQFLDPRFRSTVKPTMEIMASLPSVVLGFLAAIYIAPLVERQVPSLILVAVGVPIVAAFSGFFWSHLPIQVRKFIHPGWEWIVFLPLLFASAGILWYLGPAFEAVTFVVTDPATGQKTADFRAWWPAVTGTSYDQRNSLIVGFMMGFAVIPIIFTIAEDALSNVPKPLITASMACGASRWQTALRVVMPTASAGIFSALMIGLGRAVGETMIVVMATGNTPIMEWNIFSGMRTLSANIAVELPEAPHHGTLYRTLFLGALVLFLLTFAINTVAEVLRQHLREKFKTI
;
A
#
# COMPACT_ATOMS: atom_id res chain seq x y z
N MET A 1 -29.73 102.81 -30.07
CA MET A 1 -30.61 101.97 -29.23
C MET A 1 -30.03 100.56 -29.15
N PRO A 2 -30.08 99.91 -27.99
CA PRO A 2 -28.92 99.25 -27.40
C PRO A 2 -28.86 97.75 -27.73
N ASN A 3 -27.66 97.20 -27.91
CA ASN A 3 -27.44 95.78 -27.67
C ASN A 3 -26.20 95.62 -26.81
N THR A 4 -26.47 95.07 -25.63
CA THR A 4 -25.66 94.90 -24.43
C THR A 4 -24.31 94.22 -24.67
N GLN A 5 -23.24 94.85 -24.15
CA GLN A 5 -21.98 94.15 -23.85
C GLN A 5 -22.27 93.04 -22.83
N LYS A 6 -21.97 91.80 -23.20
CA LYS A 6 -21.94 90.65 -22.28
C LYS A 6 -20.53 90.59 -21.68
N PRO A 7 -20.35 90.60 -20.35
CA PRO A 7 -19.02 90.45 -19.77
C PRO A 7 -18.50 89.04 -20.02
N LEU A 8 -17.18 88.94 -20.25
CA LEU A 8 -16.42 87.69 -20.31
C LEU A 8 -16.75 86.83 -19.09
N PRO A 9 -16.99 85.50 -19.24
CA PRO A 9 -17.16 84.64 -18.08
C PRO A 9 -15.84 84.59 -17.30
N GLU A 10 -15.95 84.88 -16.00
CA GLU A 10 -14.90 84.70 -15.00
C GLU A 10 -14.27 83.31 -15.13
N HIS A 11 -12.95 83.27 -14.92
CA HIS A 11 -12.15 82.06 -14.79
C HIS A 11 -12.82 81.05 -13.85
N ALA A 12 -13.50 80.04 -14.42
CA ALA A 12 -13.79 78.82 -13.71
C ALA A 12 -12.45 78.14 -13.43
N THR A 13 -12.04 78.15 -12.17
CA THR A 13 -10.87 77.46 -11.62
C THR A 13 -10.70 76.07 -12.25
N GLU A 14 -9.53 75.84 -12.88
CA GLU A 14 -9.14 74.57 -13.50
C GLU A 14 -9.07 73.36 -12.54
N GLN A 15 -9.38 73.54 -11.25
CA GLN A 15 -9.30 72.51 -10.21
C GLN A 15 -10.38 71.41 -10.29
N ASN A 16 -11.53 71.66 -10.92
CA ASN A 16 -12.63 70.66 -10.94
C ASN A 16 -12.57 69.66 -12.11
N ARG A 17 -11.53 69.70 -12.95
CA ARG A 17 -11.42 68.81 -14.12
C ARG A 17 -10.93 67.40 -13.79
N PHE A 18 -10.48 67.15 -12.55
CA PHE A 18 -9.91 65.88 -12.09
C PHE A 18 -10.58 65.29 -10.84
N GLU A 19 -11.78 65.74 -10.45
CA GLU A 19 -12.51 65.08 -9.36
C GLU A 19 -13.07 63.75 -9.85
N THR A 20 -12.55 62.64 -9.30
CA THR A 20 -13.08 61.31 -9.55
C THR A 20 -14.55 61.25 -9.10
N SER A 21 -15.41 60.74 -9.98
CA SER A 21 -16.85 60.60 -9.69
C SER A 21 -17.06 59.86 -8.37
N LYS A 22 -18.02 60.34 -7.55
CA LYS A 22 -18.41 59.69 -6.30
C LYS A 22 -18.80 58.22 -6.51
N LEU A 23 -19.34 57.89 -7.69
CA LEU A 23 -19.64 56.51 -8.08
C LEU A 23 -18.36 55.68 -8.24
N THR A 24 -17.32 56.22 -8.90
CA THR A 24 -16.03 55.54 -9.08
C THR A 24 -15.35 55.26 -7.74
N LEU A 25 -15.38 56.23 -6.81
CA LEU A 25 -14.84 56.05 -5.46
C LEU A 25 -15.62 55.00 -4.64
N LEU A 26 -16.95 54.96 -4.79
CA LEU A 26 -17.78 53.93 -4.16
C LEU A 26 -17.50 52.53 -4.73
N VAL A 27 -17.39 52.42 -6.05
CA VAL A 27 -17.05 51.15 -6.73
C VAL A 27 -15.65 50.69 -6.34
N ASP A 28 -14.66 51.58 -6.32
CA ASP A 28 -13.29 51.23 -5.91
C ASP A 28 -13.22 50.75 -4.46
N ARG A 29 -13.94 51.42 -3.56
CA ARG A 29 -14.04 51.00 -2.15
C ARG A 29 -14.74 49.65 -2.01
N PHE A 30 -15.84 49.45 -2.72
CA PHE A 30 -16.54 48.15 -2.76
C PHE A 30 -15.62 47.05 -3.29
N MET A 31 -14.95 47.26 -4.42
CA MET A 31 -14.04 46.30 -5.03
C MET A 31 -12.88 45.96 -4.09
N THR A 32 -12.31 46.96 -3.41
CA THR A 32 -11.25 46.73 -2.41
C THR A 32 -11.73 45.85 -1.25
N VAL A 33 -12.94 46.10 -0.74
CA VAL A 33 -13.54 45.28 0.33
C VAL A 33 -13.85 43.87 -0.18
N PHE A 34 -14.43 43.76 -1.38
CA PHE A 34 -14.77 42.48 -2.01
C PHE A 34 -13.53 41.62 -2.25
N ILE A 35 -12.44 42.19 -2.79
CA ILE A 35 -11.18 41.48 -3.02
C ILE A 35 -10.56 41.02 -1.69
N LYS A 36 -10.55 41.89 -0.66
CA LYS A 36 -10.03 41.51 0.67
C LYS A 36 -10.84 40.40 1.32
N PHE A 37 -12.17 40.51 1.28
CA PHE A 37 -13.06 39.49 1.83
C PHE A 37 -12.96 38.18 1.06
N GLY A 38 -12.96 38.23 -0.27
CA GLY A 38 -12.74 37.07 -1.13
C GLY A 38 -11.41 36.39 -0.88
N GLY A 39 -10.32 37.16 -0.78
CA GLY A 39 -9.00 36.64 -0.42
C GLY A 39 -8.96 35.98 0.96
N ALA A 40 -9.56 36.61 1.98
CA ALA A 40 -9.67 36.04 3.32
C ALA A 40 -10.51 34.75 3.34
N LEU A 41 -11.60 34.69 2.56
CA LEU A 41 -12.44 33.51 2.42
C LEU A 41 -11.66 32.36 1.78
N VAL A 42 -10.89 32.60 0.71
CA VAL A 42 -10.04 31.59 0.09
C VAL A 42 -9.02 31.03 1.09
N ILE A 43 -8.34 31.90 1.84
CA ILE A 43 -7.36 31.47 2.87
C ILE A 43 -8.06 30.62 3.94
N THR A 44 -9.23 31.07 4.41
CA THR A 44 -10.01 30.34 5.41
C THR A 44 -10.49 28.98 4.90
N SER A 45 -10.92 28.89 3.64
CA SER A 45 -11.30 27.63 3.00
C SER A 45 -10.12 26.68 2.87
N VAL A 46 -8.96 27.17 2.43
CA VAL A 46 -7.73 26.37 2.32
C VAL A 46 -7.29 25.86 3.69
N LEU A 47 -7.27 26.72 4.72
CA LEU A 47 -7.00 26.32 6.10
C LEU A 47 -8.03 25.30 6.62
N GLY A 48 -9.31 25.48 6.29
CA GLY A 48 -10.38 24.55 6.64
C GLY A 48 -10.17 23.17 6.02
N ILE A 49 -9.72 23.11 4.76
CA ILE A 49 -9.34 21.85 4.10
C ILE A 49 -8.17 21.18 4.83
N PHE A 50 -7.16 21.94 5.26
CA PHE A 50 -6.04 21.38 6.04
C PHE A 50 -6.49 20.82 7.39
N VAL A 51 -7.32 21.57 8.13
CA VAL A 51 -7.87 21.09 9.39
C VAL A 51 -8.69 19.82 9.17
N PHE A 52 -9.51 19.77 8.12
CA PHE A 52 -10.27 18.59 7.77
C PHE A 52 -9.38 17.38 7.46
N ILE A 53 -8.39 17.54 6.57
CA ILE A 53 -7.45 16.47 6.21
C ILE A 53 -6.68 15.99 7.45
N PHE A 54 -6.20 16.92 8.28
CA PHE A 54 -5.51 16.59 9.53
C PHE A 54 -6.39 15.78 10.49
N LEU A 55 -7.65 16.17 10.67
CA LEU A 55 -8.62 15.43 11.50
C LEU A 55 -8.91 14.02 10.95
N GLN A 56 -8.87 13.82 9.63
CA GLN A 56 -9.01 12.49 9.05
C GLN A 56 -7.79 11.60 9.26
N ILE A 57 -6.59 12.19 9.28
CA ILE A 57 -5.31 11.49 9.39
C ILE A 57 -4.96 11.16 10.85
N TRP A 58 -5.23 12.09 11.77
CA TRP A 58 -4.80 11.98 13.18
C TRP A 58 -5.09 10.61 13.83
N PRO A 59 -6.28 9.99 13.64
CA PRO A 59 -6.58 8.69 14.25
C PRO A 59 -5.66 7.53 13.82
N LEU A 60 -4.98 7.62 12.67
CA LEU A 60 -3.99 6.60 12.25
C LEU A 60 -2.78 6.54 13.20
N PHE A 61 -2.51 7.63 13.91
CA PHE A 61 -1.36 7.75 14.80
C PHE A 61 -1.77 7.83 16.27
N ALA A 62 -3.07 7.71 16.55
CA ALA A 62 -3.56 7.69 17.91
C ALA A 62 -3.06 6.41 18.62
N PRO A 63 -2.55 6.53 19.85
CA PRO A 63 -2.22 5.37 20.65
C PRO A 63 -3.51 4.61 20.97
N PRO A 64 -3.46 3.27 21.05
CA PRO A 64 -4.61 2.49 21.46
C PRO A 64 -4.91 2.73 22.94
N SER A 65 -6.16 2.56 23.32
CA SER A 65 -6.57 2.63 24.72
C SER A 65 -7.14 1.29 25.17
N VAL A 66 -6.70 0.83 26.35
CA VAL A 66 -7.23 -0.36 27.01
C VAL A 66 -7.71 0.07 28.39
N THR A 67 -9.03 0.15 28.57
CA THR A 67 -9.65 0.66 29.80
C THR A 67 -10.22 -0.49 30.63
N PRO A 68 -9.94 -0.56 31.94
CA PRO A 68 -10.58 -1.53 32.81
C PRO A 68 -12.05 -1.17 32.99
N LEU A 69 -12.92 -2.18 32.99
CA LEU A 69 -14.36 -2.00 33.15
C LEU A 69 -14.86 -2.56 34.48
N LYS A 70 -14.80 -3.89 34.65
CA LYS A 70 -15.31 -4.58 35.84
C LYS A 70 -14.53 -5.85 36.11
N SER A 71 -14.64 -6.34 37.34
CA SER A 71 -13.99 -7.56 37.81
C SER A 71 -15.02 -8.44 38.50
N ILE A 72 -15.03 -9.74 38.21
CA ILE A 72 -16.02 -10.68 38.73
C ILE A 72 -15.29 -11.84 39.38
N PRO A 73 -15.48 -12.08 40.69
CA PRO A 73 -14.92 -13.26 41.35
C PRO A 73 -15.66 -14.51 40.85
N LEU A 74 -14.91 -15.54 40.49
CA LEU A 74 -15.43 -16.84 40.07
C LEU A 74 -15.21 -17.88 41.18
N PRO A 75 -15.89 -19.04 41.10
CA PRO A 75 -15.61 -20.19 41.97
C PRO A 75 -14.12 -20.55 41.99
N ASP A 76 -13.66 -21.05 43.13
CA ASP A 76 -12.26 -21.46 43.30
C ASP A 76 -12.00 -22.82 42.64
N THR A 77 -11.85 -22.82 41.32
CA THR A 77 -11.59 -23.99 40.49
C THR A 77 -10.47 -23.71 39.48
N LYS A 78 -9.76 -24.75 39.05
CA LYS A 78 -8.72 -24.61 38.03
C LYS A 78 -9.35 -24.79 36.65
N TYR A 79 -9.65 -23.68 35.98
CA TYR A 79 -10.25 -23.70 34.65
C TYR A 79 -9.27 -24.20 33.58
N ALA A 80 -9.72 -25.12 32.73
CA ALA A 80 -8.91 -25.71 31.65
C ALA A 80 -8.74 -24.75 30.45
N LEU A 81 -9.75 -23.92 30.19
CA LEU A 81 -9.79 -22.99 29.06
C LEU A 81 -10.65 -21.79 29.38
N LEU A 82 -10.19 -20.61 28.95
CA LEU A 82 -10.99 -19.39 28.86
C LEU A 82 -11.27 -19.09 27.38
N GLY A 83 -12.54 -19.16 27.00
CA GLY A 83 -13.02 -18.86 25.66
C GLY A 83 -13.96 -17.67 25.65
N VAL A 84 -14.32 -17.23 24.46
CA VAL A 84 -15.31 -16.19 24.25
C VAL A 84 -16.09 -16.47 22.98
N ASP A 85 -17.37 -16.16 23.01
CA ASP A 85 -18.26 -16.21 21.86
C ASP A 85 -17.80 -15.27 20.73
N GLU A 86 -18.33 -15.50 19.53
CA GLU A 86 -18.00 -14.72 18.33
C GLU A 86 -18.21 -13.19 18.52
N TRP A 87 -19.22 -12.80 19.30
CA TRP A 87 -19.54 -11.39 19.53
C TRP A 87 -18.77 -10.76 20.69
N GLY A 88 -18.05 -11.55 21.51
CA GLY A 88 -17.36 -11.03 22.69
C GLY A 88 -18.28 -10.66 23.84
N ALA A 89 -19.53 -11.16 23.86
CA ALA A 89 -20.55 -10.82 24.85
C ALA A 89 -20.62 -11.80 26.02
N LYS A 90 -20.19 -13.04 25.82
CA LYS A 90 -20.31 -14.15 26.77
C LYS A 90 -19.02 -14.97 26.78
N PRO A 91 -17.98 -14.50 27.50
CA PRO A 91 -16.87 -15.36 27.87
C PRO A 91 -17.37 -16.61 28.59
N PHE A 92 -16.71 -17.73 28.33
CA PHE A 92 -17.03 -19.01 28.95
C PHE A 92 -15.75 -19.67 29.45
N LEU A 93 -15.84 -20.37 30.58
CA LEU A 93 -14.75 -21.12 31.16
C LEU A 93 -15.12 -22.60 31.20
N VAL A 94 -14.14 -23.44 30.91
CA VAL A 94 -14.29 -24.90 31.00
C VAL A 94 -13.80 -25.36 32.36
N GLU A 95 -14.67 -25.99 33.14
CA GLU A 95 -14.34 -26.56 34.44
C GLU A 95 -13.72 -27.97 34.30
N PRO A 96 -13.01 -28.48 35.33
CA PRO A 96 -12.40 -29.81 35.28
C PRO A 96 -13.38 -30.98 35.12
N ASP A 97 -14.63 -30.82 35.54
CA ASP A 97 -15.70 -31.80 35.34
C ASP A 97 -16.30 -31.72 33.92
N GLY A 98 -15.88 -30.71 33.15
CA GLY A 98 -16.34 -30.44 31.79
C GLY A 98 -17.64 -29.63 31.70
N SER A 99 -18.11 -29.05 32.81
CA SER A 99 -19.16 -28.03 32.77
C SER A 99 -18.63 -26.74 32.10
N LEU A 100 -19.56 -25.93 31.58
CA LEU A 100 -19.25 -24.61 31.03
C LEU A 100 -19.83 -23.52 31.94
N LEU A 101 -18.93 -22.73 32.55
CA LEU A 101 -19.31 -21.53 33.27
C LEU A 101 -19.36 -20.34 32.30
N VAL A 102 -20.57 -19.88 31.98
CA VAL A 102 -20.77 -18.73 31.08
C VAL A 102 -20.94 -17.47 31.91
N VAL A 103 -20.17 -16.42 31.58
CA VAL A 103 -20.23 -15.13 32.27
C VAL A 103 -20.76 -14.08 31.30
N ASP A 104 -21.81 -13.36 31.67
CA ASP A 104 -22.34 -12.29 30.82
C ASP A 104 -21.46 -11.02 30.94
N TYR A 105 -20.93 -10.56 29.81
CA TYR A 105 -20.04 -9.40 29.78
C TYR A 105 -20.74 -8.10 30.19
N GLU A 106 -22.05 -7.96 30.00
CA GLU A 106 -22.77 -6.72 30.34
C GLU A 106 -23.28 -6.76 31.77
N THR A 107 -24.02 -7.80 32.15
CA THR A 107 -24.63 -7.90 33.49
C THR A 107 -23.65 -8.40 34.56
N GLY A 108 -22.67 -9.22 34.16
CA GLY A 108 -21.78 -9.90 35.09
C GLY A 108 -22.40 -11.11 35.78
N GLU A 109 -23.60 -11.52 35.34
CA GLU A 109 -24.22 -12.74 35.83
C GLU A 109 -23.45 -13.97 35.34
N THR A 110 -23.18 -14.88 36.26
CA THR A 110 -22.59 -16.19 35.98
C THR A 110 -23.70 -17.22 35.85
N ARG A 111 -23.72 -17.99 34.76
CA ARG A 111 -24.60 -19.13 34.57
C ARG A 111 -23.76 -20.37 34.38
N ASP A 112 -23.93 -21.32 35.29
CA ASP A 112 -23.37 -22.65 35.15
C ASP A 112 -24.24 -23.46 34.18
N GLN A 113 -23.62 -24.04 33.18
CA GLN A 113 -24.25 -24.95 32.24
C GLN A 113 -23.55 -26.30 32.31
N SER A 114 -24.13 -27.18 33.12
CA SER A 114 -23.73 -28.58 33.17
C SER A 114 -24.06 -29.27 31.83
N LEU A 115 -23.03 -29.71 31.10
CA LEU A 115 -23.20 -30.69 30.03
C LEU A 115 -22.92 -32.08 30.57
N ASN A 116 -23.79 -33.03 30.23
CA ASN A 116 -23.39 -34.43 30.32
C ASN A 116 -22.51 -34.76 29.11
N LEU A 117 -21.20 -34.60 29.26
CA LEU A 117 -20.21 -34.90 28.23
C LEU A 117 -20.05 -36.40 27.95
N GLY A 118 -20.64 -37.28 28.78
CA GLY A 118 -20.51 -38.73 28.64
C GLY A 118 -19.08 -39.25 28.84
N ILE A 119 -18.18 -38.42 29.38
CA ILE A 119 -16.78 -38.75 29.64
C ILE A 119 -16.61 -39.46 30.99
N THR A 120 -15.69 -40.42 31.02
CA THR A 120 -15.17 -41.00 32.25
C THR A 120 -13.79 -40.38 32.49
N GLY A 121 -13.67 -39.31 33.29
CA GLY A 121 -12.40 -38.65 33.60
C GLY A 121 -12.50 -37.13 33.76
N GLN A 122 -11.44 -36.48 34.25
CA GLN A 122 -11.35 -35.02 34.33
C GLN A 122 -10.80 -34.44 33.01
N VAL A 123 -11.22 -33.22 32.68
CA VAL A 123 -10.69 -32.46 31.55
C VAL A 123 -9.27 -31.98 31.88
N THR A 124 -8.31 -32.44 31.08
CA THR A 124 -6.87 -32.15 31.28
C THR A 124 -6.31 -31.24 30.19
N ALA A 125 -6.90 -31.25 29.00
CA ALA A 125 -6.51 -30.41 27.87
C ALA A 125 -7.75 -29.82 27.20
N ALA A 126 -7.62 -28.61 26.65
CA ALA A 126 -8.72 -27.96 25.97
C ALA A 126 -8.20 -27.01 24.88
N PHE A 127 -8.84 -27.05 23.72
CA PHE A 127 -8.51 -26.16 22.61
C PHE A 127 -9.78 -25.58 21.99
N LEU A 128 -9.75 -24.29 21.72
CA LEU A 128 -10.85 -23.57 21.06
C LEU A 128 -10.44 -23.27 19.62
N ASN A 129 -11.12 -23.90 18.66
CA ASN A 129 -11.15 -23.41 17.30
C ASN A 129 -12.06 -22.19 17.26
N LYS A 130 -11.43 -21.02 17.36
CA LYS A 130 -12.09 -19.73 17.43
C LYS A 130 -12.87 -19.37 16.15
N ARG A 131 -12.51 -19.93 14.98
CA ARG A 131 -13.19 -19.65 13.70
C ARG A 131 -14.51 -20.43 13.58
N GLU A 132 -14.50 -21.69 13.97
CA GLU A 132 -15.70 -22.53 13.96
C GLU A 132 -16.52 -22.45 15.26
N GLN A 133 -16.00 -21.75 16.27
CA GLN A 133 -16.55 -21.72 17.64
C GLN A 133 -16.77 -23.14 18.18
N LYS A 134 -15.81 -24.04 17.92
CA LYS A 134 -15.81 -25.42 18.43
C LYS A 134 -14.70 -25.62 19.45
N ILE A 135 -15.05 -26.25 20.55
CA ILE A 135 -14.12 -26.63 21.61
C ILE A 135 -13.84 -28.12 21.47
N ILE A 136 -12.58 -28.51 21.59
CA ILE A 136 -12.18 -29.90 21.76
C ILE A 136 -11.58 -30.05 23.15
N LEU A 137 -12.12 -30.99 23.92
CA LEU A 137 -11.70 -31.28 25.28
C LEU A 137 -11.02 -32.64 25.31
N GLY A 138 -9.83 -32.72 25.89
CA GLY A 138 -9.10 -33.95 26.17
C GLY A 138 -9.21 -34.32 27.65
N THR A 139 -9.27 -35.62 27.93
CA THR A 139 -9.49 -36.16 29.28
C THR A 139 -8.29 -36.92 29.82
N SER A 140 -8.27 -37.10 31.14
CA SER A 140 -7.29 -37.92 31.86
C SER A 140 -7.23 -39.38 31.42
N ASN A 141 -8.26 -39.89 30.73
CA ASN A 141 -8.37 -41.30 30.34
C ASN A 141 -8.10 -41.53 28.84
N GLY A 142 -7.57 -40.54 28.11
CA GLY A 142 -7.22 -40.69 26.69
C GLY A 142 -8.40 -40.49 25.73
N GLN A 143 -9.54 -39.97 26.20
CA GLN A 143 -10.69 -39.64 25.37
C GLN A 143 -10.72 -38.14 25.06
N PHE A 144 -11.25 -37.79 23.89
CA PHE A 144 -11.58 -36.43 23.51
C PHE A 144 -13.06 -36.29 23.15
N VAL A 145 -13.60 -35.08 23.34
CA VAL A 145 -14.99 -34.74 23.00
C VAL A 145 -15.06 -33.36 22.36
N PHE A 146 -15.88 -33.23 21.31
CA PHE A 146 -16.21 -31.93 20.74
C PHE A 146 -17.39 -31.32 21.47
N VAL A 147 -17.25 -30.06 21.86
CA VAL A 147 -18.30 -29.25 22.46
C VAL A 147 -18.52 -28.03 21.57
N SER A 148 -19.73 -27.91 21.03
CA SER A 148 -20.14 -26.75 20.25
C SER A 148 -21.03 -25.87 21.12
N PRO A 149 -20.57 -24.70 21.61
CA PRO A 149 -21.43 -23.70 22.21
C PRO A 149 -22.41 -23.14 21.17
N ASN A 150 -23.55 -23.80 20.95
CA ASN A 150 -24.54 -23.27 20.00
C ASN A 150 -25.16 -22.01 20.57
N HIS A 151 -25.25 -20.96 19.76
CA HIS A 151 -25.85 -19.70 20.16
C HIS A 151 -27.28 -19.59 19.62
N THR A 152 -28.26 -19.45 20.51
CA THR A 152 -29.64 -19.11 20.13
C THR A 152 -29.93 -17.68 20.53
N SER A 153 -30.19 -16.83 19.54
CA SER A 153 -30.60 -15.45 19.77
C SER A 153 -32.11 -15.39 20.03
N ARG A 154 -32.52 -14.81 21.16
CA ARG A 154 -33.91 -14.51 21.47
C ARG A 154 -34.06 -13.01 21.75
N GLU A 155 -34.98 -12.35 21.06
CA GLU A 155 -35.28 -10.94 21.31
C GLU A 155 -36.31 -10.84 22.44
N SER A 156 -35.98 -10.11 23.51
CA SER A 156 -36.93 -9.85 24.60
C SER A 156 -36.77 -8.39 25.04
N GLY A 157 -37.84 -7.60 24.94
CA GLY A 157 -37.86 -6.20 25.38
C GLY A 157 -36.94 -5.25 24.60
N GLY A 158 -36.67 -5.52 23.32
CA GLY A 158 -35.77 -4.71 22.48
C GLY A 158 -34.27 -4.96 22.72
N ARG A 159 -33.91 -5.99 23.52
CA ARG A 159 -32.53 -6.45 23.71
C ARG A 159 -32.37 -7.86 23.15
N GLN A 160 -31.30 -8.08 22.40
CA GLN A 160 -30.93 -9.39 21.88
C GLN A 160 -30.26 -10.20 22.99
N ILE A 161 -30.90 -11.26 23.47
CA ILE A 161 -30.34 -12.19 24.46
C ILE A 161 -29.76 -13.37 23.70
N ILE A 162 -28.43 -13.55 23.78
CA ILE A 162 -27.74 -14.70 23.18
C ILE A 162 -27.69 -15.80 24.22
N ASP A 163 -28.53 -16.82 24.14
CA ASP A 163 -28.40 -18.00 24.99
C ASP A 163 -27.36 -18.95 24.39
N VAL A 164 -26.40 -19.38 25.20
CA VAL A 164 -25.45 -20.44 24.84
C VAL A 164 -26.12 -21.75 25.23
N ASN A 165 -26.31 -22.67 24.29
CA ASN A 165 -26.87 -24.00 24.50
C ASN A 165 -25.86 -25.01 23.92
N PRO A 166 -24.85 -25.38 24.71
CA PRO A 166 -23.76 -26.20 24.22
C PRO A 166 -24.25 -27.61 23.93
N THR A 167 -23.74 -28.20 22.85
CA THR A 167 -23.98 -29.61 22.49
C THR A 167 -22.65 -30.35 22.45
N ALA A 168 -22.59 -31.51 23.10
CA ALA A 168 -21.44 -32.40 23.05
C ALA A 168 -21.65 -33.52 22.03
N GLU A 169 -20.60 -33.82 21.26
CA GLU A 169 -20.55 -35.03 20.42
C GLU A 169 -20.22 -36.27 21.25
N THR A 170 -20.30 -37.46 20.66
CA THR A 170 -19.93 -38.71 21.34
C THR A 170 -18.41 -38.76 21.59
N PRO A 171 -17.95 -39.03 22.83
CA PRO A 171 -16.53 -39.16 23.14
C PRO A 171 -15.85 -40.21 22.26
N SER A 172 -14.65 -39.91 21.80
CA SER A 172 -13.81 -40.79 20.98
C SER A 172 -12.43 -40.91 21.62
N SER A 173 -11.75 -42.05 21.44
CA SER A 173 -10.37 -42.23 21.92
C SER A 173 -9.36 -41.91 20.83
N ILE A 174 -8.22 -41.34 21.21
CA ILE A 174 -7.08 -41.07 20.33
C ILE A 174 -5.81 -41.68 20.93
N GLY A 175 -4.97 -42.28 20.07
CA GLY A 175 -3.74 -42.95 20.51
C GLY A 175 -4.00 -44.13 21.44
N ASP A 176 -3.25 -44.20 22.54
CA ASP A 176 -3.36 -45.31 23.49
C ASP A 176 -4.48 -45.08 24.52
N PRO A 177 -5.45 -46.00 24.63
CA PRO A 177 -6.52 -45.87 25.62
C PRO A 177 -5.98 -45.85 27.06
N GLY A 178 -6.43 -44.90 27.87
CA GLY A 178 -6.03 -44.77 29.28
C GLY A 178 -4.82 -43.86 29.55
N MET A 179 -4.10 -43.40 28.52
CA MET A 179 -3.02 -42.43 28.70
C MET A 179 -3.58 -40.99 28.70
N PRO A 180 -3.29 -40.16 29.73
CA PRO A 180 -3.82 -38.79 29.84
C PRO A 180 -3.46 -37.89 28.65
N ILE A 181 -4.42 -37.13 28.13
CA ILE A 181 -4.17 -36.10 27.12
C ILE A 181 -3.74 -34.82 27.83
N THR A 182 -2.52 -34.35 27.56
CA THR A 182 -1.94 -33.14 28.18
C THR A 182 -2.06 -31.90 27.30
N ASP A 183 -2.08 -32.08 25.98
CA ASP A 183 -2.37 -31.01 25.02
C ASP A 183 -3.15 -31.58 23.82
N ILE A 184 -4.00 -30.77 23.20
CA ILE A 184 -4.86 -31.19 22.09
C ILE A 184 -5.03 -30.04 21.10
N ALA A 185 -4.99 -30.34 19.80
CA ALA A 185 -5.15 -29.35 18.75
C ALA A 185 -6.00 -29.89 17.59
N TYR A 186 -6.70 -28.99 16.90
CA TYR A 186 -7.70 -29.34 15.89
C TYR A 186 -7.69 -28.36 14.70
N GLY A 187 -7.71 -28.89 13.49
CA GLY A 187 -7.92 -28.17 12.24
C GLY A 187 -9.01 -28.82 11.37
N ASP A 188 -9.79 -28.01 10.67
CA ASP A 188 -10.85 -28.45 9.74
C ASP A 188 -10.78 -27.66 8.44
N SER A 189 -10.39 -28.35 7.36
CA SER A 189 -10.38 -27.76 6.01
C SER A 189 -11.77 -27.80 5.34
N GLY A 190 -12.78 -28.35 6.01
CA GLY A 190 -14.09 -28.71 5.47
C GLY A 190 -14.10 -30.04 4.69
N SER A 191 -12.96 -30.43 4.11
CA SER A 191 -12.78 -31.69 3.36
C SER A 191 -12.14 -32.80 4.21
N SER A 192 -11.27 -32.39 5.14
CA SER A 192 -10.58 -33.25 6.09
C SER A 192 -10.48 -32.56 7.44
N LYS A 193 -10.62 -33.33 8.51
CA LYS A 193 -10.33 -32.90 9.88
C LYS A 193 -9.05 -33.55 10.35
N LEU A 194 -8.22 -32.77 11.03
CA LEU A 194 -7.01 -33.23 11.67
C LEU A 194 -7.14 -32.98 13.18
N ILE A 195 -7.03 -34.05 13.95
CA ILE A 195 -6.96 -33.98 15.42
C ILE A 195 -5.58 -34.48 15.82
N VAL A 196 -4.88 -33.71 16.64
CA VAL A 196 -3.59 -34.10 17.20
C VAL A 196 -3.70 -34.04 18.71
N ALA A 197 -3.24 -35.08 19.38
CA ALA A 197 -3.21 -35.16 20.84
C ALA A 197 -1.79 -35.50 21.31
N LEU A 198 -1.37 -34.81 22.36
CA LEU A 198 -0.17 -35.12 23.13
C LEU A 198 -0.60 -35.91 24.36
N GLN A 199 -0.24 -37.19 24.41
CA GLN A 199 -0.48 -38.05 25.56
C GLN A 199 0.79 -38.17 26.39
N SER A 200 0.66 -38.11 27.72
CA SER A 200 1.80 -38.29 28.63
C SER A 200 1.39 -39.05 29.89
N ASP A 201 2.22 -40.01 30.28
CA ASP A 201 2.13 -40.73 31.56
C ASP A 201 3.17 -40.24 32.59
N GLY A 202 3.91 -39.17 32.28
CA GLY A 202 4.98 -38.62 33.12
C GLY A 202 6.38 -39.11 32.76
N GLU A 203 6.52 -40.29 32.14
CA GLU A 203 7.81 -40.83 31.67
C GLU A 203 7.93 -40.79 30.15
N THR A 204 6.85 -41.06 29.43
CA THR A 204 6.76 -41.06 27.98
C THR A 204 5.79 -39.99 27.48
N ASN A 205 6.17 -39.29 26.41
CA ASN A 205 5.31 -38.31 25.74
C ASN A 205 5.10 -38.77 24.30
N ARG A 206 3.83 -38.97 23.91
CA ARG A 206 3.45 -39.50 22.60
C ARG A 206 2.57 -38.50 21.86
N VAL A 207 2.91 -38.18 20.62
CA VAL A 207 2.12 -37.31 19.74
C VAL A 207 1.39 -38.16 18.72
N THR A 208 0.07 -38.19 18.81
CA THR A 208 -0.79 -38.96 17.91
C THR A 208 -1.66 -38.04 17.07
N ALA A 209 -1.67 -38.27 15.75
CA ALA A 209 -2.49 -37.53 14.79
C ALA A 209 -3.55 -38.45 14.15
N SER A 210 -4.83 -38.08 14.26
CA SER A 210 -5.94 -38.78 13.63
C SER A 210 -6.55 -37.93 12.52
N LEU A 211 -6.63 -38.50 11.31
CA LEU A 211 -7.18 -37.86 10.13
C LEU A 211 -8.59 -38.40 9.86
N PHE A 212 -9.55 -37.50 9.64
CA PHE A 212 -10.91 -37.85 9.24
C PHE A 212 -11.22 -37.23 7.88
N LYS A 213 -11.65 -38.05 6.92
CA LYS A 213 -12.07 -37.58 5.59
C LYS A 213 -13.59 -37.52 5.52
N ARG A 214 -14.11 -36.44 4.95
CA ARG A 214 -15.56 -36.24 4.80
C ARG A 214 -16.01 -36.72 3.43
N LYS A 215 -16.83 -37.78 3.36
CA LYS A 215 -17.52 -38.17 2.12
C LYS A 215 -18.89 -37.51 2.07
N ARG A 216 -19.11 -36.67 1.06
CA ARG A 216 -20.45 -36.15 0.74
C ARG A 216 -21.30 -37.29 0.18
N SER A 217 -22.32 -37.68 0.92
CA SER A 217 -23.33 -38.61 0.42
C SER A 217 -24.31 -37.88 -0.51
N LEU A 218 -24.78 -38.55 -1.56
CA LEU A 218 -25.82 -38.04 -2.48
C LEU A 218 -27.14 -37.66 -1.77
N MET A 219 -27.39 -38.18 -0.55
CA MET A 219 -28.54 -37.84 0.31
C MET A 219 -28.25 -36.73 1.35
N GLY A 220 -27.15 -35.98 1.22
CA GLY A 220 -26.86 -34.80 2.05
C GLY A 220 -26.38 -35.07 3.49
N LYS A 221 -26.44 -36.32 3.99
CA LYS A 221 -25.77 -36.70 5.25
C LYS A 221 -24.29 -36.93 5.00
N ASN A 222 -23.46 -35.99 5.44
CA ASN A 222 -22.01 -36.16 5.44
C ASN A 222 -21.64 -37.30 6.38
N LYS A 223 -20.98 -38.34 5.85
CA LYS A 223 -20.43 -39.43 6.67
C LYS A 223 -18.93 -39.19 6.80
N GLU A 224 -18.46 -39.09 8.03
CA GLU A 224 -17.03 -38.93 8.34
C GLU A 224 -16.43 -40.34 8.44
N GLU A 225 -15.40 -40.61 7.63
CA GLU A 225 -14.63 -41.85 7.68
C GLU A 225 -13.25 -41.54 8.25
N ALA A 226 -12.84 -42.27 9.29
CA ALA A 226 -11.48 -42.21 9.80
C ALA A 226 -10.51 -42.68 8.71
N ALA A 227 -9.62 -41.79 8.29
CA ALA A 227 -8.64 -42.03 7.24
C ALA A 227 -7.31 -42.61 7.78
N GLY A 228 -7.20 -42.78 9.10
CA GLY A 228 -6.07 -43.41 9.77
C GLY A 228 -5.53 -42.59 10.95
N THR A 229 -4.83 -43.26 11.86
CA THR A 229 -4.12 -42.67 12.99
C THR A 229 -2.62 -42.87 12.79
N HIS A 230 -1.84 -41.81 12.99
CA HIS A 230 -0.39 -41.78 12.79
C HIS A 230 0.31 -41.37 14.09
N ASP A 231 1.37 -42.09 14.43
CA ASP A 231 2.26 -41.72 15.53
C ASP A 231 3.37 -40.81 15.00
N LEU A 232 3.40 -39.56 15.46
CA LEU A 232 4.37 -38.55 15.04
C LEU A 232 5.62 -38.54 15.92
N THR A 233 5.58 -39.18 17.09
CA THR A 233 6.64 -39.21 18.09
C THR A 233 8.02 -39.56 17.51
N PRO A 234 8.18 -40.58 16.64
CA PRO A 234 9.49 -40.94 16.08
C PRO A 234 10.13 -39.85 15.20
N MET A 235 9.33 -38.91 14.69
CA MET A 235 9.80 -37.84 13.80
C MET A 235 10.21 -36.58 14.57
N ILE A 236 9.96 -36.53 15.89
CA ILE A 236 10.16 -35.33 16.69
C ILE A 236 11.45 -35.48 17.52
N PRO A 237 12.44 -34.59 17.36
CA PRO A 237 13.62 -34.55 18.21
C PRO A 237 13.27 -34.00 19.60
N GLY A 238 13.61 -34.77 20.64
CA GLY A 238 13.39 -34.38 22.04
C GLY A 238 11.99 -34.73 22.55
N ARG A 239 11.71 -34.37 23.80
CA ARG A 239 10.44 -34.66 24.48
C ARG A 239 9.38 -33.63 24.09
N PRO A 240 8.27 -34.00 23.42
CA PRO A 240 7.20 -33.07 23.04
C PRO A 240 6.47 -32.48 24.24
N GLU A 241 6.19 -31.18 24.23
CA GLU A 241 5.51 -30.46 25.32
C GLU A 241 4.25 -29.73 24.85
N LYS A 242 4.25 -29.17 23.63
CA LYS A 242 3.11 -28.42 23.09
C LYS A 242 2.88 -28.73 21.61
N ILE A 243 1.62 -28.71 21.20
CA ILE A 243 1.21 -28.93 19.80
C ILE A 243 0.37 -27.77 19.27
N LEU A 244 0.62 -27.40 18.01
CA LEU A 244 -0.14 -26.39 17.29
C LEU A 244 -0.55 -26.96 15.93
N VAL A 245 -1.82 -26.79 15.58
CA VAL A 245 -2.39 -27.23 14.30
C VAL A 245 -3.08 -26.02 13.68
N PRO A 246 -2.76 -25.62 12.43
CA PRO A 246 -3.45 -24.55 11.75
C PRO A 246 -4.90 -24.97 11.44
N VAL A 247 -5.78 -24.00 11.24
CA VAL A 247 -7.19 -24.24 10.93
C VAL A 247 -7.36 -25.08 9.66
N THR A 248 -6.42 -24.99 8.71
CA THR A 248 -6.38 -25.82 7.49
C THR A 248 -6.17 -27.31 7.76
N GLY A 249 -5.59 -27.69 8.90
CA GLY A 249 -5.32 -29.09 9.25
C GLY A 249 -4.40 -29.82 8.26
N ASP A 250 -3.51 -29.09 7.58
CA ASP A 250 -2.56 -29.60 6.58
C ASP A 250 -1.13 -29.76 7.12
N SER A 251 -0.89 -29.33 8.35
CA SER A 251 0.40 -29.45 9.03
C SER A 251 0.25 -29.52 10.54
N VAL A 252 1.32 -29.87 11.22
CA VAL A 252 1.43 -29.93 12.68
C VAL A 252 2.75 -29.31 13.09
N VAL A 253 2.71 -28.43 14.08
CA VAL A 253 3.91 -27.90 14.72
C VAL A 253 3.99 -28.46 16.13
N VAL A 254 5.12 -29.08 16.45
CA VAL A 254 5.38 -29.67 17.76
C VAL A 254 6.56 -28.95 18.40
N ILE A 255 6.38 -28.53 19.64
CA ILE A 255 7.39 -27.85 20.45
C ILE A 255 7.85 -28.83 21.52
N SER A 256 9.16 -29.00 21.64
CA SER A 256 9.79 -29.86 22.64
C SER A 256 10.27 -29.06 23.85
N GLU A 257 10.45 -29.76 24.98
CA GLU A 257 10.99 -29.21 26.25
C GLU A 257 12.40 -28.59 26.07
N SER A 258 13.16 -29.05 25.08
CA SER A 258 14.47 -28.45 24.75
C SER A 258 14.39 -27.09 24.05
N GLY A 259 13.19 -26.65 23.66
CA GLY A 259 12.97 -25.46 22.82
C GLY A 259 13.08 -25.72 21.32
N ASN A 260 13.21 -26.97 20.88
CA ASN A 260 13.17 -27.33 19.46
C ASN A 260 11.72 -27.35 18.95
N VAL A 261 11.50 -26.74 17.79
CA VAL A 261 10.23 -26.67 17.06
C VAL A 261 10.33 -27.54 15.81
N SER A 262 9.43 -28.49 15.67
CA SER A 262 9.32 -29.42 14.54
C SER A 262 8.07 -29.14 13.72
N TYR A 263 8.26 -28.84 12.44
CA TYR A 263 7.19 -28.57 11.49
C TYR A 263 6.99 -29.78 10.59
N LEU A 264 5.87 -30.47 10.79
CA LEU A 264 5.46 -31.64 10.01
C LEU A 264 4.33 -31.27 9.06
N VAL A 265 4.42 -31.69 7.81
CA VAL A 265 3.41 -31.41 6.79
C VAL A 265 2.73 -32.69 6.35
N LEU A 266 1.42 -32.63 6.15
CA LEU A 266 0.62 -33.73 5.62
C LEU A 266 0.69 -33.73 4.09
N ALA A 267 1.53 -34.61 3.53
CA ALA A 267 1.64 -34.82 2.08
C ALA A 267 1.11 -36.22 1.72
N ASP A 268 0.17 -36.30 0.78
CA ASP A 268 -0.42 -37.57 0.31
C ASP A 268 -0.94 -38.50 1.42
N GLY A 269 -1.40 -37.93 2.54
CA GLY A 269 -1.93 -38.67 3.69
C GLY A 269 -0.87 -39.21 4.65
N LYS A 270 0.41 -38.86 4.46
CA LYS A 270 1.51 -39.15 5.40
C LYS A 270 2.12 -37.85 5.93
N PHE A 271 2.60 -37.90 7.16
CA PHE A 271 3.33 -36.78 7.75
C PHE A 271 4.82 -36.89 7.42
N GLU A 272 5.41 -35.77 7.03
CA GLU A 272 6.84 -35.64 6.78
C GLU A 272 7.39 -34.45 7.59
N LEU A 273 8.51 -34.65 8.28
CA LEU A 273 9.22 -33.56 8.95
C LEU A 273 9.86 -32.65 7.89
N ARG A 274 9.30 -31.45 7.72
CA ARG A 274 9.79 -30.47 6.74
C ARG A 274 10.90 -29.61 7.30
N GLN A 275 10.82 -29.24 8.58
CA GLN A 275 11.81 -28.37 9.20
C GLN A 275 11.89 -28.63 10.70
N SER A 276 13.08 -28.48 11.27
CA SER A 276 13.31 -28.40 12.71
C SER A 276 14.21 -27.20 13.02
N PHE A 277 13.87 -26.39 14.01
CA PHE A 277 14.62 -25.17 14.38
C PHE A 277 14.42 -24.80 15.85
N THR A 278 15.29 -23.94 16.40
CA THR A 278 15.25 -23.47 17.78
C THR A 278 15.07 -21.94 17.83
N PRO A 279 13.86 -21.42 18.06
CA PRO A 279 13.57 -19.98 18.07
C PRO A 279 14.47 -19.13 18.96
N PHE A 280 14.94 -19.70 20.08
CA PHE A 280 15.76 -19.04 21.10
C PHE A 280 17.11 -19.75 21.34
N GLY A 281 17.68 -20.39 20.31
CA GLY A 281 18.93 -21.15 20.44
C GLY A 281 20.16 -20.32 20.80
N ASP A 282 20.07 -19.01 20.71
CA ASP A 282 21.07 -18.02 21.14
C ASP A 282 20.99 -17.66 22.63
N LEU A 283 19.89 -17.99 23.31
CA LEU A 283 19.72 -17.74 24.75
C LEU A 283 20.32 -18.89 25.59
N ALA A 284 20.73 -18.57 26.82
CA ALA A 284 21.22 -19.57 27.77
C ALA A 284 20.15 -20.62 28.14
N ASN A 285 18.88 -20.23 28.11
CA ASN A 285 17.73 -21.11 28.20
C ASN A 285 16.89 -20.93 26.93
N SER A 286 16.84 -21.95 26.08
CA SER A 286 16.09 -21.98 24.83
C SER A 286 14.62 -22.38 24.99
N HIS A 287 14.16 -22.65 26.22
CA HIS A 287 12.80 -23.09 26.51
C HIS A 287 11.75 -22.08 26.04
N ILE A 288 10.64 -22.61 25.50
CA ILE A 288 9.53 -21.85 24.94
C ILE A 288 8.34 -21.98 25.88
N ASN A 289 8.08 -20.93 26.67
CA ASN A 289 7.00 -20.95 27.65
C ASN A 289 5.62 -20.76 27.02
N ALA A 290 5.54 -19.93 25.97
CA ALA A 290 4.28 -19.68 25.27
C ALA A 290 4.49 -19.58 23.76
N ALA A 291 3.60 -20.22 23.01
CA ALA A 291 3.56 -20.17 21.57
C ALA A 291 2.12 -20.28 21.07
N ASN A 292 1.80 -19.56 20.00
CA ASN A 292 0.52 -19.66 19.30
C ASN A 292 0.63 -19.16 17.86
N PHE A 293 -0.23 -19.67 16.98
CA PHE A 293 -0.41 -19.10 15.65
C PHE A 293 -1.00 -17.69 15.76
N ILE A 294 -0.52 -16.79 14.91
CA ILE A 294 -1.12 -15.49 14.68
C ILE A 294 -2.24 -15.66 13.66
N PHE A 295 -3.21 -14.74 13.65
CA PHE A 295 -4.32 -14.74 12.70
C PHE A 295 -3.87 -15.09 11.27
N GLY A 296 -4.51 -16.08 10.63
CA GLY A 296 -4.14 -16.62 9.32
C GLY A 296 -3.24 -17.87 9.34
N ASP A 297 -2.70 -18.24 10.51
CA ASP A 297 -1.91 -19.47 10.74
C ASP A 297 -0.64 -19.63 9.87
N VAL A 298 -0.19 -18.54 9.25
CA VAL A 298 1.06 -18.49 8.47
C VAL A 298 2.27 -18.14 9.35
N SER A 299 2.03 -17.47 10.47
CA SER A 299 3.04 -16.99 11.41
C SER A 299 2.81 -17.53 12.81
N ILE A 300 3.89 -17.87 13.52
CA ILE A 300 3.85 -18.32 14.91
C ILE A 300 4.62 -17.32 15.75
N ALA A 301 3.98 -16.83 16.81
CA ALA A 301 4.65 -16.06 17.85
C ALA A 301 5.16 -17.02 18.94
N PHE A 302 6.42 -16.87 19.31
CA PHE A 302 7.09 -17.59 20.38
C PHE A 302 7.49 -16.63 21.50
N ALA A 303 7.46 -17.12 22.73
CA ALA A 303 7.89 -16.40 23.91
C ALA A 303 8.72 -17.32 24.81
N SER A 304 9.90 -16.83 25.22
CA SER A 304 10.81 -17.57 26.10
C SER A 304 10.54 -17.29 27.58
N ASP A 305 11.09 -18.12 28.47
CA ASP A 305 11.04 -17.90 29.93
C ASP A 305 11.62 -16.55 30.36
N SER A 306 12.57 -16.03 29.59
CA SER A 306 13.23 -14.75 29.87
C SER A 306 12.39 -13.53 29.48
N GLY A 307 11.26 -13.72 28.79
CA GLY A 307 10.42 -12.64 28.28
C GLY A 307 10.70 -12.19 26.85
N GLU A 308 11.71 -12.76 26.19
CA GLU A 308 11.96 -12.53 24.76
C GLU A 308 10.80 -13.05 23.91
N ASN A 309 10.44 -12.30 22.85
CA ASN A 309 9.34 -12.64 21.96
C ASN A 309 9.74 -12.47 20.50
N ARG A 310 9.57 -13.55 19.73
CA ARG A 310 9.98 -13.63 18.32
C ARG A 310 8.84 -14.20 17.49
N ILE A 311 8.75 -13.77 16.24
CA ILE A 311 7.78 -14.29 15.27
C ILE A 311 8.54 -14.97 14.15
N PHE A 312 8.11 -16.19 13.85
CA PHE A 312 8.55 -16.90 12.67
C PHE A 312 7.38 -17.02 11.70
N SER A 313 7.61 -16.65 10.45
CA SER A 313 6.59 -16.71 9.40
C SER A 313 7.03 -17.65 8.29
N LEU A 314 6.06 -18.30 7.65
CA LEU A 314 6.33 -19.09 6.44
C LEU A 314 6.61 -18.16 5.25
N PHE A 315 7.75 -18.37 4.59
CA PHE A 315 8.06 -17.76 3.29
C PHE A 315 8.85 -18.73 2.42
N TYR A 316 9.00 -18.40 1.13
CA TYR A 316 9.91 -19.12 0.24
C TYR A 316 11.30 -18.50 0.37
N PRO A 317 12.30 -19.24 0.88
CA PRO A 317 13.68 -18.78 0.87
C PRO A 317 14.13 -18.48 -0.55
N GLU A 318 15.10 -17.57 -0.73
CA GLU A 318 15.61 -17.23 -2.05
C GLU A 318 16.11 -18.48 -2.80
N GLY A 319 15.51 -18.77 -3.97
CA GLY A 319 15.82 -19.96 -4.78
C GLY A 319 15.19 -21.27 -4.28
N GLY A 320 14.48 -21.26 -3.15
CA GLY A 320 13.78 -22.42 -2.60
C GLY A 320 12.41 -22.67 -3.25
N LYS A 321 12.01 -23.95 -3.33
CA LYS A 321 10.67 -24.36 -3.81
C LYS A 321 9.68 -24.65 -2.68
N GLU A 322 10.16 -24.70 -1.45
CA GLU A 322 9.38 -25.07 -0.28
C GLU A 322 9.22 -23.87 0.66
N ARG A 323 8.08 -23.80 1.35
CA ARG A 323 7.84 -22.81 2.39
C ARG A 323 8.43 -23.30 3.70
N LEU A 324 9.28 -22.47 4.30
CA LEU A 324 9.93 -22.74 5.58
C LEU A 324 9.65 -21.59 6.55
N PHE A 325 9.65 -21.88 7.84
CA PHE A 325 9.61 -20.88 8.89
C PHE A 325 10.96 -20.20 8.99
N GLY A 326 10.99 -18.87 8.97
CA GLY A 326 12.16 -18.07 9.30
C GLY A 326 11.78 -16.92 10.22
N LEU A 327 12.78 -16.43 10.96
CA LEU A 327 12.62 -15.29 11.88
C LEU A 327 12.29 -14.04 11.07
N THR A 328 11.10 -13.48 11.27
CA THR A 328 10.64 -12.27 10.56
C THR A 328 10.60 -11.05 11.47
N HIS A 329 10.24 -11.24 12.74
CA HIS A 329 10.08 -10.14 13.68
C HIS A 329 10.61 -10.48 15.07
N GLU A 330 11.23 -9.50 15.72
CA GLU A 330 11.65 -9.55 17.12
C GLU A 330 11.01 -8.40 17.89
N PHE A 331 10.57 -8.65 19.11
CA PHE A 331 9.96 -7.64 19.96
C PHE A 331 10.81 -7.38 21.19
N PRO A 332 10.70 -6.19 21.79
CA PRO A 332 11.27 -5.93 23.11
C PRO A 332 10.79 -6.97 24.14
N ASN A 333 11.69 -7.32 25.06
CA ASN A 333 11.42 -8.23 26.15
C ASN A 333 10.21 -7.75 26.99
N LEU A 334 9.33 -8.67 27.40
CA LEU A 334 8.17 -8.36 28.24
C LEU A 334 8.56 -7.84 29.64
N GLY A 335 9.72 -8.25 30.16
CA GLY A 335 10.16 -8.01 31.53
C GLY A 335 9.64 -9.04 32.54
N ALA A 336 8.96 -10.09 32.07
CA ALA A 336 8.44 -11.21 32.87
C ALA A 336 8.37 -12.48 32.00
N SER A 337 8.37 -13.66 32.65
CA SER A 337 8.16 -14.94 31.96
C SER A 337 6.71 -15.01 31.44
N PRO A 338 6.48 -15.02 30.11
CA PRO A 338 5.14 -14.99 29.54
C PRO A 338 4.48 -16.36 29.65
N VAL A 339 3.37 -16.44 30.36
CA VAL A 339 2.61 -17.68 30.60
C VAL A 339 1.50 -17.88 29.56
N LEU A 340 1.11 -16.81 28.85
CA LEU A 340 0.08 -16.88 27.82
C LEU A 340 0.43 -16.08 26.56
N LEU A 341 -0.06 -16.59 25.43
CA LEU A 341 -0.02 -15.95 24.13
C LEU A 341 -1.35 -16.15 23.40
N VAL A 342 -2.09 -15.05 23.20
CA VAL A 342 -3.48 -15.08 22.71
C VAL A 342 -3.60 -14.22 21.46
N SER A 343 -3.86 -14.86 20.32
CA SER A 343 -4.05 -14.17 19.04
C SER A 343 -5.49 -13.73 18.82
N THR A 344 -5.69 -12.66 18.05
CA THR A 344 -7.04 -12.24 17.63
C THR A 344 -7.55 -13.04 16.42
N LEU A 345 -8.82 -12.85 16.08
CA LEU A 345 -9.48 -13.51 14.93
C LEU A 345 -9.69 -12.59 13.73
N ARG A 346 -9.23 -11.34 13.80
CA ARG A 346 -9.61 -10.31 12.83
C ARG A 346 -8.43 -9.56 12.26
N ASN A 347 -7.34 -9.48 13.01
CA ASN A 347 -6.13 -8.80 12.60
C ASN A 347 -4.90 -9.50 13.18
N LYS A 348 -3.73 -9.00 12.85
CA LYS A 348 -2.47 -9.60 13.26
C LYS A 348 -2.01 -9.18 14.68
N ALA A 349 -2.93 -8.69 15.52
CA ALA A 349 -2.65 -8.41 16.92
C ALA A 349 -2.64 -9.69 17.75
N PHE A 350 -1.85 -9.69 18.82
CA PHE A 350 -1.82 -10.73 19.83
C PHE A 350 -1.47 -10.16 21.21
N LEU A 351 -1.96 -10.82 22.26
CA LEU A 351 -1.66 -10.49 23.64
C LEU A 351 -0.61 -11.45 24.19
N LEU A 352 0.39 -10.88 24.84
CA LEU A 352 1.41 -11.58 25.61
C LEU A 352 1.23 -11.21 27.08
N GLY A 353 1.17 -12.19 27.97
CA GLY A 353 0.96 -11.96 29.40
C GLY A 353 1.86 -12.83 30.25
N GLY A 354 2.43 -12.28 31.32
CA GLY A 354 3.36 -12.98 32.20
C GLY A 354 3.51 -12.29 33.55
N GLY A 355 3.38 -13.04 34.64
CA GLY A 355 3.39 -12.46 35.99
C GLY A 355 2.34 -11.35 36.10
N LYS A 356 2.77 -10.11 36.31
CA LYS A 356 1.91 -8.92 36.40
C LYS A 356 1.91 -8.07 35.13
N GLU A 357 2.60 -8.48 34.08
CA GLU A 357 2.76 -7.72 32.84
C GLU A 357 1.81 -8.22 31.76
N LEU A 358 1.13 -7.29 31.07
CA LEU A 358 0.33 -7.55 29.88
C LEU A 358 0.80 -6.65 28.75
N SER A 359 1.02 -7.22 27.57
CA SER A 359 1.49 -6.50 26.38
C SER A 359 0.67 -6.94 25.17
N LEU A 360 -0.10 -6.01 24.61
CA LEU A 360 -0.79 -6.14 23.34
C LEU A 360 0.15 -5.67 22.22
N ARG A 361 0.41 -6.56 21.26
CA ARG A 361 1.41 -6.37 20.20
C ARG A 361 0.79 -6.61 18.83
N TYR A 362 1.38 -6.03 17.79
CA TYR A 362 0.96 -6.21 16.40
C TYR A 362 2.11 -6.74 15.57
N SER A 363 1.92 -7.91 14.93
CA SER A 363 3.04 -8.63 14.29
C SER A 363 3.65 -7.87 13.13
N THR A 364 2.84 -7.46 12.16
CA THR A 364 3.27 -6.88 10.87
C THR A 364 4.20 -5.67 11.07
N THR A 365 3.90 -4.82 12.05
CA THR A 365 4.64 -3.57 12.26
C THR A 365 5.67 -3.66 13.38
N GLU A 366 5.86 -4.82 14.01
CA GLU A 366 6.68 -4.98 15.24
C GLU A 366 6.32 -3.95 16.33
N SER A 367 5.05 -3.54 16.40
CA SER A 367 4.64 -2.49 17.33
C SER A 367 4.04 -3.06 18.60
N ILE A 368 4.45 -2.49 19.73
CA ILE A 368 3.74 -2.66 21.00
C ILE A 368 2.58 -1.67 20.98
N ARG A 369 1.36 -2.19 20.92
CA ARG A 369 0.12 -1.40 20.90
C ARG A 369 -0.13 -0.85 22.29
N TRP A 370 -0.19 -1.73 23.28
CA TRP A 370 -0.41 -1.36 24.67
C TRP A 370 0.40 -2.26 25.57
N GLN A 371 0.99 -1.73 26.63
CA GLN A 371 1.63 -2.53 27.68
C GLN A 371 1.35 -1.90 29.03
N SER A 372 0.95 -2.72 29.99
CA SER A 372 0.63 -2.26 31.34
C SER A 372 0.88 -3.35 32.37
N ARG A 373 1.23 -2.91 33.57
CA ARG A 373 1.38 -3.76 34.75
C ARG A 373 0.08 -3.80 35.53
N VAL A 374 -0.55 -4.97 35.57
CA VAL A 374 -1.77 -5.21 36.34
C VAL A 374 -1.44 -5.51 37.82
N PRO A 375 -2.36 -5.25 38.77
CA PRO A 375 -2.07 -5.44 40.20
C PRO A 375 -1.99 -6.92 40.62
N TYR A 376 -2.48 -7.84 39.79
CA TYR A 376 -2.59 -9.28 40.05
C TYR A 376 -1.76 -10.12 39.07
N PRO A 377 -1.36 -11.35 39.44
CA PRO A 377 -0.73 -12.28 38.51
C PRO A 377 -1.74 -12.79 37.49
N VAL A 378 -1.36 -12.81 36.21
CA VAL A 378 -2.22 -13.27 35.12
C VAL A 378 -2.06 -14.78 34.94
N SER A 379 -3.19 -15.50 34.89
CA SER A 379 -3.22 -16.93 34.62
C SER A 379 -3.70 -17.26 33.20
N ASN A 380 -4.75 -16.60 32.72
CA ASN A 380 -5.31 -16.85 31.39
C ASN A 380 -5.93 -15.56 30.82
N ALA A 381 -6.13 -15.49 29.51
CA ALA A 381 -6.77 -14.35 28.88
C ALA A 381 -7.45 -14.73 27.56
N VAL A 382 -8.44 -13.94 27.16
CA VAL A 382 -9.10 -14.07 25.86
C VAL A 382 -9.42 -12.70 25.28
N ILE A 383 -9.19 -12.54 23.98
CA ILE A 383 -9.60 -11.35 23.23
C ILE A 383 -10.84 -11.73 22.40
N SER A 384 -11.86 -10.89 22.46
CA SER A 384 -13.07 -11.00 21.62
C SER A 384 -12.76 -11.06 20.13
N GLY A 385 -13.60 -11.76 19.36
CA GLY A 385 -13.42 -11.87 17.90
C GLY A 385 -13.39 -10.52 17.17
N LYS A 386 -14.10 -9.51 17.69
CA LYS A 386 -14.13 -8.15 17.12
C LYS A 386 -12.94 -7.27 17.49
N TYR A 387 -12.01 -7.73 18.33
CA TYR A 387 -10.87 -6.95 18.84
C TYR A 387 -11.28 -5.69 19.60
N GLN A 388 -12.33 -5.78 20.43
CA GLN A 388 -12.89 -4.65 21.19
C GLN A 388 -12.94 -4.88 22.71
N ARG A 389 -12.81 -6.14 23.12
CA ARG A 389 -12.92 -6.58 24.51
C ARG A 389 -11.83 -7.59 24.82
N LEU A 390 -11.32 -7.51 26.04
CA LEU A 390 -10.33 -8.41 26.61
C LEU A 390 -10.84 -8.88 27.97
N ALA A 391 -10.76 -10.17 28.23
CA ALA A 391 -11.00 -10.74 29.54
C ALA A 391 -9.72 -11.42 30.04
N VAL A 392 -9.35 -11.16 31.29
CA VAL A 392 -8.11 -11.66 31.91
C VAL A 392 -8.50 -12.35 33.21
N LEU A 393 -8.11 -13.62 33.35
CA LEU A 393 -8.28 -14.40 34.56
C LEU A 393 -7.02 -14.27 35.41
N ASP A 394 -7.19 -13.85 36.67
CA ASP A 394 -6.10 -13.79 37.63
C ASP A 394 -5.84 -15.16 38.30
N SER A 395 -4.75 -15.25 39.07
CA SER A 395 -4.42 -16.47 39.83
C SER A 395 -5.33 -16.73 41.05
N SER A 396 -6.20 -15.79 41.40
CA SER A 396 -7.20 -15.89 42.48
C SER A 396 -8.62 -16.14 41.94
N ASN A 397 -8.74 -16.62 40.70
CA ASN A 397 -10.02 -16.91 40.03
C ASN A 397 -10.97 -15.70 39.93
N THR A 398 -10.45 -14.49 39.76
CA THR A 398 -11.21 -13.30 39.40
C THR A 398 -11.03 -12.98 37.91
N LEU A 399 -12.16 -12.80 37.22
CA LEU A 399 -12.20 -12.45 35.80
C LEU A 399 -12.32 -10.92 35.63
N HIS A 400 -11.28 -10.31 35.07
CA HIS A 400 -11.19 -8.88 34.83
C HIS A 400 -11.50 -8.55 33.37
N PHE A 401 -12.39 -7.58 33.15
CA PHE A 401 -12.80 -7.13 31.83
C PHE A 401 -12.18 -5.78 31.47
N PHE A 402 -11.70 -5.71 30.23
CA PHE A 402 -11.15 -4.53 29.60
C PHE A 402 -11.86 -4.24 28.28
N GLN A 403 -11.97 -2.97 27.94
CA GLN A 403 -12.35 -2.50 26.61
C GLN A 403 -11.09 -2.13 25.84
N ILE A 404 -10.98 -2.57 24.59
CA ILE A 404 -9.91 -2.23 23.66
C ILE A 404 -10.49 -1.26 22.64
N ASP A 405 -9.87 -0.08 22.52
CA ASP A 405 -10.09 0.85 21.42
C ASP A 405 -8.78 1.05 20.67
N ASP A 406 -8.64 0.31 19.57
CA ASP A 406 -7.50 0.34 18.66
C ASP A 406 -8.01 0.18 17.21
N PRO A 407 -8.54 1.25 16.61
CA PRO A 407 -9.24 1.18 15.34
C PRO A 407 -8.32 0.97 14.13
N HIS A 408 -7.02 1.31 14.25
CA HIS A 408 -6.05 1.30 13.14
C HIS A 408 -4.73 0.60 13.52
N PRO A 409 -4.76 -0.67 13.95
CA PRO A 409 -3.57 -1.39 14.43
C PRO A 409 -2.55 -1.69 13.31
N ASP A 410 -3.03 -1.77 12.08
CA ASP A 410 -2.32 -1.99 10.83
C ASP A 410 -1.64 -0.73 10.28
N SER A 411 -1.77 0.40 10.98
CA SER A 411 -1.20 1.69 10.58
C SER A 411 -0.06 2.14 11.50
N GLY A 412 0.64 3.19 11.07
CA GLY A 412 1.75 3.80 11.82
C GLY A 412 2.92 4.16 10.92
N TRP A 413 3.91 4.86 11.50
CA TRP A 413 5.05 5.37 10.72
C TRP A 413 5.81 4.28 9.98
N LYS A 414 6.05 3.13 10.62
CA LYS A 414 6.74 1.99 10.00
C LYS A 414 5.92 1.36 8.87
N ALA A 415 4.59 1.21 9.02
CA ALA A 415 3.72 0.67 7.98
C ALA A 415 3.68 1.57 6.72
N LEU A 416 3.65 2.89 6.94
CA LEU A 416 3.43 3.87 5.87
C LEU A 416 4.72 4.23 5.13
N PHE A 417 5.85 4.32 5.83
CA PHE A 417 7.12 4.80 5.26
C PHE A 417 8.31 3.85 5.46
N GLY A 418 8.22 2.93 6.42
CA GLY A 418 9.25 1.94 6.69
C GLY A 418 9.16 0.72 5.77
N LYS A 419 10.22 -0.10 5.78
CA LYS A 419 10.15 -1.45 5.20
C LYS A 419 9.48 -2.38 6.20
N VAL A 420 8.55 -3.18 5.71
CA VAL A 420 7.83 -4.18 6.50
C VAL A 420 8.09 -5.56 5.90
N TRP A 421 8.31 -6.54 6.77
CA TRP A 421 8.41 -7.93 6.35
C TRP A 421 7.02 -8.54 6.38
N TYR A 422 6.36 -8.58 5.22
CA TYR A 422 5.04 -9.18 5.09
C TYR A 422 5.13 -10.70 4.98
N GLU A 423 4.06 -11.39 5.35
CA GLU A 423 4.00 -12.85 5.27
C GLU A 423 4.22 -13.36 3.83
N GLY A 424 4.94 -14.48 3.69
CA GLY A 424 5.28 -15.05 2.39
C GLY A 424 6.41 -14.33 1.63
N ALA A 425 6.80 -13.12 2.03
CA ALA A 425 7.89 -12.39 1.40
C ALA A 425 9.26 -12.90 1.89
N PRO A 426 10.28 -12.98 1.00
CA PRO A 426 11.63 -13.40 1.40
C PRO A 426 12.39 -12.36 2.24
N GLY A 427 11.87 -11.13 2.35
CA GLY A 427 12.52 -10.05 3.09
C GLY A 427 11.67 -8.78 3.20
N PRO A 428 12.12 -7.78 3.96
CA PRO A 428 11.40 -6.52 4.18
C PRO A 428 11.32 -5.67 2.91
N LYS A 429 10.12 -5.19 2.56
CA LYS A 429 9.87 -4.40 1.35
C LYS A 429 8.92 -3.21 1.63
N TRP A 430 8.96 -2.23 0.73
CA TRP A 430 7.90 -1.23 0.61
C TRP A 430 6.88 -1.75 -0.39
N GLU A 431 5.66 -1.95 0.05
CA GLU A 431 4.61 -2.51 -0.80
C GLU A 431 3.28 -1.85 -0.50
N TRP A 432 2.52 -1.60 -1.57
CA TRP A 432 1.14 -1.12 -1.50
C TRP A 432 0.23 -2.20 -2.07
N GLN A 433 -0.65 -2.72 -1.22
CA GLN A 433 -1.69 -3.67 -1.57
C GLN A 433 -2.80 -3.57 -0.52
N SER A 434 -3.88 -2.88 -0.86
CA SER A 434 -4.96 -2.58 0.08
C SER A 434 -5.99 -3.71 0.22
N THR A 435 -6.06 -4.62 -0.76
CA THR A 435 -7.00 -5.73 -0.80
C THR A 435 -6.34 -7.05 -1.22
N GLY A 436 -6.91 -8.16 -0.76
CA GLY A 436 -6.47 -9.51 -1.08
C GLY A 436 -7.64 -10.46 -1.33
N GLY A 437 -7.32 -11.67 -1.78
CA GLY A 437 -8.31 -12.69 -2.14
C GLY A 437 -8.81 -13.56 -0.98
N SER A 438 -8.37 -13.30 0.25
CA SER A 438 -8.71 -14.08 1.44
C SER A 438 -9.07 -13.18 2.63
N ASP A 439 -9.88 -13.71 3.56
CA ASP A 439 -10.34 -12.97 4.74
C ASP A 439 -9.22 -12.66 5.75
N ASP A 440 -8.14 -13.45 5.72
CA ASP A 440 -6.95 -13.32 6.55
C ASP A 440 -5.85 -12.45 5.93
N PHE A 441 -6.18 -11.74 4.85
CA PHE A 441 -5.26 -10.90 4.11
C PHE A 441 -4.58 -9.85 5.00
N GLU A 442 -3.26 -9.75 4.86
CA GLU A 442 -2.43 -8.74 5.50
C GLU A 442 -2.34 -7.48 4.61
N PRO A 443 -3.00 -6.37 4.97
CA PRO A 443 -2.98 -5.16 4.18
C PRO A 443 -1.61 -4.47 4.20
N LYS A 444 -1.19 -3.97 3.03
CA LYS A 444 0.10 -3.32 2.82
C LYS A 444 -0.14 -1.86 2.44
N TYR A 445 0.22 -0.93 3.31
CA TYR A 445 -0.14 0.50 3.17
C TYR A 445 1.06 1.42 2.91
N SER A 446 2.17 0.90 2.38
CA SER A 446 3.35 1.74 2.16
C SER A 446 3.10 2.81 1.10
N LEU A 447 3.27 4.08 1.45
CA LEU A 447 3.13 5.21 0.53
C LEU A 447 4.38 5.41 -0.34
N VAL A 448 5.51 4.78 0.01
CA VAL A 448 6.81 4.97 -0.66
C VAL A 448 6.77 4.58 -2.15
N PRO A 449 6.20 3.43 -2.56
CA PRO A 449 6.10 3.08 -3.97
C PRO A 449 5.22 4.07 -4.76
N LEU A 450 4.22 4.66 -4.10
CA LEU A 450 3.32 5.65 -4.72
C LEU A 450 4.01 7.01 -4.92
N ILE A 451 4.79 7.46 -3.93
CA ILE A 451 5.65 8.65 -4.04
C ILE A 451 6.66 8.44 -5.16
N PHE A 452 7.31 7.27 -5.18
CA PHE A 452 8.26 6.90 -6.22
C PHE A 452 7.62 6.92 -7.61
N GLY A 453 6.43 6.32 -7.76
CA GLY A 453 5.69 6.35 -9.02
C GLY A 453 5.35 7.77 -9.48
N THR A 454 4.91 8.64 -8.56
CA THR A 454 4.66 10.07 -8.87
C THR A 454 5.92 10.77 -9.39
N LEU A 455 7.07 10.56 -8.74
CA LEU A 455 8.34 11.14 -9.17
C LEU A 455 8.82 10.55 -10.51
N LYS A 456 8.75 9.24 -10.67
CA LYS A 456 9.13 8.51 -11.90
C LYS A 456 8.34 9.01 -13.11
N GLY A 457 7.02 9.07 -12.99
CA GLY A 457 6.17 9.54 -14.09
C GLY A 457 6.41 11.00 -14.45
N THR A 458 6.52 11.86 -13.43
CA THR A 458 6.84 13.28 -13.60
C THR A 458 8.19 13.47 -14.31
N LEU A 459 9.22 12.72 -13.89
CA LEU A 459 10.55 12.78 -14.47
C LEU A 459 10.54 12.44 -15.95
N TYR A 460 9.93 11.31 -16.33
CA TYR A 460 9.86 10.91 -17.74
C TYR A 460 9.02 11.89 -18.56
N ALA A 461 7.89 12.37 -18.03
CA ALA A 461 7.10 13.38 -18.72
C ALA A 461 7.88 14.66 -19.01
N MET A 462 8.63 15.16 -18.03
CA MET A 462 9.45 16.35 -18.20
C MET A 462 10.65 16.11 -19.13
N LEU A 463 11.25 14.91 -19.11
CA LEU A 463 12.32 14.54 -20.04
C LEU A 463 11.86 14.64 -21.51
N PHE A 464 10.60 14.31 -21.80
CA PHE A 464 10.00 14.49 -23.12
C PHE A 464 9.53 15.93 -23.37
N ALA A 465 8.78 16.52 -22.43
CA ALA A 465 8.10 17.79 -22.65
C ALA A 465 9.06 18.98 -22.72
N VAL A 466 10.05 19.05 -21.83
CA VAL A 466 10.94 20.21 -21.70
C VAL A 466 11.73 20.50 -22.97
N PRO A 467 12.51 19.56 -23.53
CA PRO A 467 13.30 19.87 -24.72
C PRO A 467 12.41 20.25 -25.90
N ILE A 468 11.29 19.55 -26.11
CA ILE A 468 10.38 19.80 -27.23
C ILE A 468 9.72 21.17 -27.08
N ALA A 469 9.13 21.47 -25.91
CA ALA A 469 8.41 22.71 -25.69
C ALA A 469 9.32 23.94 -25.72
N LEU A 470 10.51 23.87 -25.10
CA LEU A 470 11.45 24.99 -25.08
C LEU A 470 12.08 25.27 -26.44
N LEU A 471 12.49 24.22 -27.17
CA LEU A 471 13.04 24.39 -28.51
C LEU A 471 11.97 24.90 -29.49
N ALA A 472 10.74 24.41 -29.37
CA ALA A 472 9.61 24.94 -30.15
C ALA A 472 9.35 26.41 -29.81
N ALA A 473 9.29 26.79 -28.53
CA ALA A 473 9.07 28.17 -28.12
C ALA A 473 10.18 29.12 -28.59
N LEU A 474 11.45 28.67 -28.52
CA LEU A 474 12.60 29.40 -29.04
C LEU A 474 12.52 29.57 -30.55
N TYR A 475 12.19 28.51 -31.28
CA TYR A 475 12.04 28.55 -32.74
C TYR A 475 10.90 29.48 -33.16
N THR A 476 9.72 29.33 -32.56
CA THR A 476 8.53 30.14 -32.87
C THR A 476 8.73 31.63 -32.55
N SER A 477 9.39 31.96 -31.45
CA SER A 477 9.58 33.36 -31.06
C SER A 477 10.71 34.06 -31.84
N GLN A 478 11.82 33.36 -32.13
CA GLN A 478 13.04 33.99 -32.66
C GLN A 478 13.31 33.72 -34.15
N PHE A 479 12.83 32.61 -34.70
CA PHE A 479 13.20 32.13 -36.04
C PHE A 479 12.04 32.13 -37.04
N LEU A 480 10.84 31.77 -36.59
CA LEU A 480 9.65 31.64 -37.43
C LEU A 480 9.13 33.00 -37.95
N ASP A 481 8.59 33.01 -39.16
CA ASP A 481 7.95 34.20 -39.73
C ASP A 481 6.69 34.60 -38.92
N PRO A 482 6.44 35.91 -38.68
CA PRO A 482 5.30 36.39 -37.90
C PRO A 482 3.92 35.86 -38.34
N ARG A 483 3.73 35.55 -39.64
CA ARG A 483 2.46 35.04 -40.18
C ARG A 483 2.13 33.63 -39.69
N PHE A 484 3.14 32.77 -39.55
CA PHE A 484 2.93 31.41 -39.06
C PHE A 484 2.84 31.39 -37.53
N ARG A 485 3.54 32.30 -36.87
CA ARG A 485 3.47 32.47 -35.43
C ARG A 485 2.04 32.74 -34.94
N SER A 486 1.25 33.55 -35.67
CA SER A 486 -0.16 33.80 -35.34
C SER A 486 -1.07 32.57 -35.42
N THR A 487 -0.61 31.47 -36.02
CA THR A 487 -1.35 30.19 -36.10
C THR A 487 -0.85 29.17 -35.09
N VAL A 488 0.46 29.07 -34.89
CA VAL A 488 1.08 28.09 -33.98
C VAL A 488 0.61 28.30 -32.55
N LYS A 489 0.62 29.54 -32.05
CA LYS A 489 0.26 29.82 -30.65
C LYS A 489 -1.19 29.41 -30.32
N PRO A 490 -2.23 29.85 -31.05
CA PRO A 490 -3.60 29.39 -30.83
C PRO A 490 -3.76 27.87 -30.93
N THR A 491 -3.03 27.21 -31.84
CA THR A 491 -3.10 25.75 -31.99
C THR A 491 -2.58 25.04 -30.76
N MET A 492 -1.48 25.52 -30.18
CA MET A 492 -0.94 24.97 -28.93
C MET A 492 -1.89 25.21 -27.75
N GLU A 493 -2.53 26.38 -27.66
CA GLU A 493 -3.54 26.66 -26.63
C GLU A 493 -4.76 25.73 -26.74
N ILE A 494 -5.23 25.45 -27.96
CA ILE A 494 -6.30 24.47 -28.20
C ILE A 494 -5.83 23.07 -27.79
N MET A 495 -4.59 22.69 -28.10
CA MET A 495 -4.01 21.40 -27.70
C MET A 495 -3.98 21.23 -26.17
N ALA A 496 -3.81 22.32 -25.40
CA ALA A 496 -3.86 22.28 -23.93
C ALA A 496 -5.23 21.92 -23.35
N SER A 497 -6.31 22.13 -24.12
CA SER A 497 -7.69 21.83 -23.71
C SER A 497 -8.12 20.37 -23.92
N LEU A 498 -7.25 19.53 -24.51
CA LEU A 498 -7.55 18.12 -24.72
C LEU A 498 -7.81 17.42 -23.37
N PRO A 499 -8.94 16.70 -23.20
CA PRO A 499 -9.22 15.99 -21.97
C PRO A 499 -8.18 14.91 -21.68
N SER A 500 -7.61 14.93 -20.48
CA SER A 500 -6.58 13.95 -20.08
C SER A 500 -7.09 12.50 -20.08
N VAL A 501 -8.38 12.30 -19.80
CA VAL A 501 -9.06 10.99 -19.91
C VAL A 501 -8.98 10.44 -21.34
N VAL A 502 -9.21 11.29 -22.35
CA VAL A 502 -9.15 10.87 -23.76
C VAL A 502 -7.72 10.49 -24.13
N LEU A 503 -6.73 11.25 -23.67
CA LEU A 503 -5.32 10.94 -23.87
C LEU A 503 -4.93 9.62 -23.18
N GLY A 504 -5.35 9.41 -21.92
CA GLY A 504 -5.12 8.16 -21.19
C GLY A 504 -5.75 6.95 -21.87
N PHE A 505 -6.96 7.10 -22.39
CA PHE A 505 -7.66 6.04 -23.12
C PHE A 505 -6.95 5.70 -24.44
N LEU A 506 -6.57 6.71 -25.22
CA LEU A 506 -5.78 6.54 -26.45
C LEU A 506 -4.43 5.89 -26.15
N ALA A 507 -3.79 6.27 -25.04
CA ALA A 507 -2.55 5.69 -24.58
C ALA A 507 -2.69 4.18 -24.35
N ALA A 508 -3.74 3.77 -23.64
CA ALA A 508 -3.96 2.39 -23.25
C ALA A 508 -4.39 1.48 -24.41
N ILE A 509 -5.24 1.97 -25.32
CA ILE A 509 -5.85 1.15 -26.37
C ILE A 509 -5.07 1.18 -27.68
N TYR A 510 -4.41 2.30 -28.01
CA TYR A 510 -3.74 2.46 -29.29
C TYR A 510 -2.23 2.56 -29.15
N ILE A 511 -1.73 3.50 -28.33
CA ILE A 511 -0.27 3.75 -28.22
C ILE A 511 0.45 2.58 -27.56
N ALA A 512 -0.08 2.02 -26.47
CA ALA A 512 0.56 0.93 -25.74
C ALA A 512 0.74 -0.33 -26.63
N PRO A 513 -0.29 -0.83 -27.33
CA PRO A 513 -0.10 -1.93 -28.28
C PRO A 513 0.78 -1.58 -29.48
N LEU A 514 0.74 -0.33 -29.97
CA LEU A 514 1.57 0.11 -31.08
C LEU A 514 3.06 0.10 -30.72
N VAL A 515 3.40 0.68 -29.57
CA VAL A 515 4.78 0.73 -29.05
C VAL A 515 5.26 -0.68 -28.73
N GLU A 516 4.44 -1.50 -28.08
CA GLU A 516 4.79 -2.89 -27.78
C GLU A 516 5.23 -3.68 -29.03
N ARG A 517 4.50 -3.52 -30.14
CA ARG A 517 4.82 -4.24 -31.38
C ARG A 517 6.03 -3.69 -32.13
N GLN A 518 6.45 -2.45 -31.85
CA GLN A 518 7.40 -1.70 -32.68
C GLN A 518 8.42 -0.91 -31.84
N VAL A 519 8.86 -1.46 -30.70
CA VAL A 519 9.87 -0.80 -29.84
C VAL A 519 11.16 -0.47 -30.62
N PRO A 520 11.72 -1.38 -31.44
CA PRO A 520 12.93 -1.07 -32.21
C PRO A 520 12.72 0.05 -33.23
N SER A 521 11.55 0.10 -33.89
CA SER A 521 11.16 1.20 -34.77
C SER A 521 11.16 2.54 -34.02
N LEU A 522 10.62 2.56 -32.80
CA LEU A 522 10.58 3.77 -31.97
C LEU A 522 11.99 4.25 -31.61
N ILE A 523 12.90 3.34 -31.25
CA ILE A 523 14.31 3.67 -30.95
C ILE A 523 14.99 4.29 -32.18
N LEU A 524 14.81 3.67 -33.36
CA LEU A 524 15.37 4.19 -34.61
C LEU A 524 14.82 5.57 -34.95
N VAL A 525 13.52 5.81 -34.79
CA VAL A 525 12.93 7.13 -35.03
C VAL A 525 13.46 8.16 -34.04
N ALA A 526 13.49 7.83 -32.75
CA ALA A 526 13.92 8.74 -31.68
C ALA A 526 15.37 9.20 -31.85
N VAL A 527 16.27 8.32 -32.32
CA VAL A 527 17.68 8.64 -32.55
C VAL A 527 17.92 9.17 -33.96
N GLY A 528 17.29 8.54 -34.96
CA GLY A 528 17.54 8.81 -36.37
C GLY A 528 16.97 10.15 -36.84
N VAL A 529 15.80 10.58 -36.37
CA VAL A 529 15.20 11.86 -36.79
C VAL A 529 16.06 13.06 -36.39
N PRO A 530 16.56 13.19 -35.14
CA PRO A 530 17.51 14.25 -34.78
C PRO A 530 18.80 14.22 -35.62
N ILE A 531 19.31 13.04 -35.96
CA ILE A 531 20.50 12.88 -36.80
C ILE A 531 20.22 13.39 -38.22
N VAL A 532 19.09 12.99 -38.83
CA VAL A 532 18.67 13.46 -40.15
C VAL A 532 18.43 14.98 -40.12
N ALA A 533 17.85 15.52 -39.05
CA ALA A 533 17.68 16.96 -38.86
C ALA A 533 19.05 17.70 -38.83
N ALA A 534 20.03 17.17 -38.09
CA ALA A 534 21.36 17.75 -38.02
C ALA A 534 22.09 17.70 -39.37
N PHE A 535 22.05 16.55 -40.06
CA PHE A 535 22.66 16.40 -41.38
C PHE A 535 21.98 17.28 -42.42
N SER A 536 20.64 17.31 -42.46
CA SER A 536 19.92 18.18 -43.38
C SER A 536 20.22 19.65 -43.14
N GLY A 537 20.32 20.08 -41.89
CA GLY A 537 20.79 21.43 -41.53
C GLY A 537 22.23 21.70 -41.99
N PHE A 538 23.13 20.74 -41.81
CA PHE A 538 24.52 20.83 -42.30
C PHE A 538 24.57 20.96 -43.83
N PHE A 539 23.87 20.10 -44.58
CA PHE A 539 23.79 20.18 -46.04
C PHE A 539 23.14 21.48 -46.50
N TRP A 540 22.05 21.90 -45.86
CA TRP A 540 21.41 23.18 -46.13
C TRP A 540 22.39 24.33 -45.96
N SER A 541 23.22 24.29 -44.91
CA SER A 541 24.25 25.30 -44.63
C SER A 541 25.45 25.31 -45.61
N HIS A 542 25.55 24.31 -46.49
CA HIS A 542 26.54 24.25 -47.58
C HIS A 542 25.95 24.54 -48.98
N LEU A 543 24.63 24.60 -49.14
CA LEU A 543 24.00 24.90 -50.43
C LEU A 543 24.33 26.31 -50.95
N PRO A 544 24.49 26.53 -52.27
CA PRO A 544 24.70 27.86 -52.83
C PRO A 544 23.61 28.85 -52.42
N ILE A 545 23.99 30.11 -52.19
CA ILE A 545 23.06 31.18 -51.76
C ILE A 545 21.89 31.34 -52.75
N GLN A 546 22.12 31.09 -54.04
CA GLN A 546 21.09 31.13 -55.09
C GLN A 546 19.93 30.16 -54.81
N VAL A 547 20.23 28.96 -54.30
CA VAL A 547 19.23 27.94 -53.97
C VAL A 547 18.47 28.31 -52.70
N ARG A 548 19.17 28.81 -51.67
CA ARG A 548 18.52 29.21 -50.41
C ARG A 548 17.59 30.41 -50.56
N LYS A 549 17.88 31.31 -51.50
CA LYS A 549 17.04 32.49 -51.78
C LYS A 549 15.65 32.15 -52.33
N PHE A 550 15.44 30.95 -52.87
CA PHE A 550 14.10 30.50 -53.28
C PHE A 550 13.13 30.36 -52.11
N ILE A 551 13.64 30.23 -50.89
CA ILE A 551 12.83 30.11 -49.68
C ILE A 551 13.02 31.35 -48.84
N HIS A 552 11.90 32.00 -48.51
CA HIS A 552 11.93 33.18 -47.65
C HIS A 552 12.49 32.80 -46.25
N PRO A 553 13.32 33.66 -45.64
CA PRO A 553 13.78 33.45 -44.27
C PRO A 553 12.59 33.26 -43.32
N GLY A 554 12.61 32.20 -42.52
CA GLY A 554 11.49 31.81 -41.64
C GLY A 554 10.49 30.80 -42.26
N TRP A 555 10.64 30.44 -43.54
CA TRP A 555 9.84 29.42 -44.23
C TRP A 555 10.57 28.07 -44.36
N GLU A 556 11.75 27.93 -43.75
CA GLU A 556 12.60 26.75 -43.91
C GLU A 556 11.91 25.45 -43.45
N TRP A 557 10.99 25.56 -42.48
CA TRP A 557 10.20 24.43 -41.98
C TRP A 557 9.41 23.71 -43.08
N ILE A 558 9.04 24.36 -44.18
CA ILE A 558 8.30 23.73 -45.30
C ILE A 558 9.14 22.66 -45.99
N VAL A 559 10.47 22.79 -45.98
CA VAL A 559 11.39 21.79 -46.55
C VAL A 559 11.80 20.76 -45.52
N PHE A 560 12.12 21.21 -44.30
CA PHE A 560 12.57 20.30 -43.24
C PHE A 560 11.46 19.38 -42.76
N LEU A 561 10.21 19.87 -42.61
CA LEU A 561 9.14 19.08 -42.01
C LEU A 561 8.77 17.83 -42.85
N PRO A 562 8.54 17.91 -44.18
CA PRO A 562 8.29 16.72 -44.99
C PRO A 562 9.47 15.76 -45.01
N LEU A 563 10.71 16.27 -45.03
CA LEU A 563 11.92 15.46 -44.95
C LEU A 563 11.97 14.66 -43.65
N LEU A 564 11.69 15.31 -42.51
CA LEU A 564 11.67 14.65 -41.20
C LEU A 564 10.56 13.60 -41.13
N PHE A 565 9.34 13.89 -41.61
CA PHE A 565 8.26 12.90 -41.66
C PHE A 565 8.57 11.71 -42.56
N ALA A 566 9.16 11.95 -43.74
CA ALA A 566 9.59 10.88 -44.63
C ALA A 566 10.68 10.02 -43.97
N SER A 567 11.66 10.65 -43.32
CA SER A 567 12.73 9.93 -42.61
C SER A 567 12.18 9.10 -41.44
N ALA A 568 11.21 9.63 -40.69
CA ALA A 568 10.55 8.91 -39.61
C ALA A 568 9.78 7.69 -40.15
N GLY A 569 9.06 7.84 -41.27
CA GLY A 569 8.36 6.73 -41.92
C GLY A 569 9.31 5.64 -42.42
N ILE A 570 10.45 6.01 -43.01
CA ILE A 570 11.49 5.07 -43.44
C ILE A 570 12.09 4.34 -42.24
N LEU A 571 12.52 5.07 -41.20
CA LEU A 571 13.09 4.50 -39.98
C LEU A 571 12.10 3.57 -39.26
N TRP A 572 10.82 3.94 -39.25
CA TRP A 572 9.76 3.12 -38.70
C TRP A 572 9.60 1.80 -39.45
N TYR A 573 9.65 1.83 -40.78
CA TYR A 573 9.58 0.63 -41.61
C TYR A 573 10.84 -0.26 -41.49
N LEU A 574 12.01 0.33 -41.24
CA LEU A 574 13.26 -0.40 -41.04
C LEU A 574 13.38 -1.06 -39.65
N GLY A 575 12.52 -0.71 -38.69
CA GLY A 575 12.57 -1.22 -37.32
C GLY A 575 12.53 -2.76 -37.19
N PRO A 576 11.61 -3.48 -37.84
CA PRO A 576 11.58 -4.95 -37.80
C PRO A 576 12.84 -5.60 -38.38
N ALA A 577 13.42 -5.01 -39.44
CA ALA A 577 14.68 -5.49 -40.00
C ALA A 577 15.85 -5.25 -39.02
N PHE A 578 15.85 -4.11 -38.31
CA PHE A 578 16.81 -3.83 -37.26
C PHE A 578 16.66 -4.78 -36.07
N GLU A 579 15.43 -5.10 -35.67
CA GLU A 579 15.13 -6.08 -34.62
C GLU A 579 15.67 -7.46 -34.94
N ALA A 580 15.45 -7.93 -36.16
CA ALA A 580 15.94 -9.21 -36.66
C ALA A 580 17.48 -9.35 -36.58
N VAL A 581 18.21 -8.23 -36.64
CA VAL A 581 19.67 -8.21 -36.58
C VAL A 581 20.20 -8.02 -35.16
N THR A 582 19.52 -7.24 -34.33
CA THR A 582 20.08 -6.76 -33.04
C THR A 582 19.51 -7.43 -31.81
N PHE A 583 18.22 -7.80 -31.80
CA PHE A 583 17.50 -8.27 -30.61
C PHE A 583 17.07 -9.73 -30.76
N VAL A 584 18.06 -10.62 -30.93
CA VAL A 584 17.83 -12.06 -31.12
C VAL A 584 17.97 -12.81 -29.79
N VAL A 585 16.96 -13.62 -29.45
CA VAL A 585 16.94 -14.48 -28.27
C VAL A 585 16.95 -15.94 -28.71
N THR A 586 17.69 -16.78 -27.99
CA THR A 586 17.62 -18.23 -28.16
C THR A 586 16.70 -18.78 -27.07
N ASP A 587 15.57 -19.36 -27.47
CA ASP A 587 14.64 -19.98 -26.53
C ASP A 587 15.33 -21.19 -25.84
N PRO A 588 15.45 -21.20 -24.50
CA PRO A 588 16.10 -22.27 -23.76
C PRO A 588 15.42 -23.64 -23.93
N ALA A 589 14.13 -23.67 -24.24
CA ALA A 589 13.35 -24.91 -24.35
C ALA A 589 13.42 -25.54 -25.75
N THR A 590 13.50 -24.71 -26.80
CA THR A 590 13.41 -25.17 -28.21
C THR A 590 14.70 -24.98 -28.99
N GLY A 591 15.66 -24.20 -28.49
CA GLY A 591 16.90 -23.84 -29.19
C GLY A 591 16.68 -22.95 -30.42
N GLN A 592 15.45 -22.51 -30.68
CA GLN A 592 15.13 -21.64 -31.81
C GLN A 592 15.53 -20.19 -31.50
N LYS A 593 16.06 -19.52 -32.52
CA LYS A 593 16.37 -18.09 -32.47
C LYS A 593 15.16 -17.29 -32.92
N THR A 594 14.61 -16.48 -32.04
CA THR A 594 13.50 -15.56 -32.33
C THR A 594 13.99 -14.12 -32.14
N ALA A 595 13.59 -13.23 -33.05
CA ALA A 595 13.82 -11.80 -32.91
C ALA A 595 12.58 -11.17 -32.28
N ASP A 596 12.62 -10.95 -30.97
CA ASP A 596 11.56 -10.27 -30.22
C ASP A 596 12.21 -9.48 -29.08
N PHE A 597 12.16 -8.15 -29.17
CA PHE A 597 12.68 -7.23 -28.17
C PHE A 597 12.08 -7.50 -26.77
N ARG A 598 10.81 -7.91 -26.71
CA ARG A 598 10.09 -8.13 -25.44
C ARG A 598 10.59 -9.37 -24.71
N ALA A 599 11.04 -10.39 -25.45
CA ALA A 599 11.70 -11.55 -24.89
C ALA A 599 13.18 -11.27 -24.60
N TRP A 600 13.82 -10.44 -25.43
CA TRP A 600 15.23 -10.07 -25.30
C TRP A 600 15.49 -9.24 -24.05
N TRP A 601 14.61 -8.28 -23.77
CA TRP A 601 14.80 -7.34 -22.67
C TRP A 601 14.90 -8.04 -21.29
N PRO A 602 13.95 -8.89 -20.86
CA PRO A 602 14.08 -9.62 -19.61
C PRO A 602 15.25 -10.62 -19.60
N ALA A 603 15.53 -11.26 -20.74
CA ALA A 603 16.62 -12.23 -20.84
C ALA A 603 18.01 -11.60 -20.62
N VAL A 604 18.21 -10.35 -21.07
CA VAL A 604 19.49 -9.64 -20.94
C VAL A 604 19.57 -8.78 -19.67
N THR A 605 18.48 -8.08 -19.33
CA THR A 605 18.49 -7.10 -18.23
C THR A 605 18.00 -7.67 -16.90
N GLY A 606 17.30 -8.80 -16.92
CA GLY A 606 16.63 -9.36 -15.74
C GLY A 606 15.41 -8.56 -15.27
N THR A 607 14.96 -7.54 -16.01
CA THR A 607 13.82 -6.68 -15.64
C THR A 607 12.59 -6.94 -16.54
N SER A 608 11.39 -6.70 -16.01
CA SER A 608 10.15 -6.97 -16.75
C SER A 608 9.93 -6.02 -17.93
N TYR A 609 9.11 -6.46 -18.89
CA TYR A 609 8.57 -5.60 -19.94
C TYR A 609 7.04 -5.65 -19.86
N ASP A 610 6.42 -4.54 -19.50
CA ASP A 610 4.96 -4.40 -19.44
C ASP A 610 4.46 -3.66 -20.68
N GLN A 611 3.34 -4.11 -21.26
CA GLN A 611 2.68 -3.41 -22.37
C GLN A 611 2.29 -1.98 -21.97
N ARG A 612 1.78 -1.82 -20.75
CA ARG A 612 1.45 -0.52 -20.15
C ARG A 612 2.57 -0.14 -19.20
N ASN A 613 3.35 0.87 -19.58
CA ASN A 613 4.60 1.18 -18.91
C ASN A 613 4.89 2.68 -18.80
N SER A 614 5.98 2.99 -18.13
CA SER A 614 6.40 4.36 -17.82
C SER A 614 6.81 5.17 -19.06
N LEU A 615 7.30 4.53 -20.13
CA LEU A 615 7.59 5.19 -21.41
C LEU A 615 6.32 5.80 -22.02
N ILE A 616 5.26 5.00 -22.12
CA ILE A 616 3.98 5.43 -22.70
C ILE A 616 3.40 6.59 -21.88
N VAL A 617 3.48 6.48 -20.56
CA VAL A 617 2.98 7.52 -19.66
C VAL A 617 3.82 8.79 -19.77
N GLY A 618 5.14 8.67 -19.80
CA GLY A 618 6.04 9.81 -20.01
C GLY A 618 5.76 10.53 -21.34
N PHE A 619 5.54 9.77 -22.43
CA PHE A 619 5.19 10.35 -23.73
C PHE A 619 3.83 11.07 -23.70
N MET A 620 2.78 10.42 -23.19
CA MET A 620 1.41 10.96 -23.22
C MET A 620 1.21 12.09 -22.21
N MET A 621 1.77 11.97 -21.01
CA MET A 621 1.81 13.06 -20.03
C MET A 621 2.66 14.21 -20.55
N GLY A 622 3.82 13.91 -21.17
CA GLY A 622 4.66 14.91 -21.82
C GLY A 622 3.89 15.68 -22.89
N PHE A 623 3.18 14.98 -23.77
CA PHE A 623 2.30 15.58 -24.78
C PHE A 623 1.26 16.54 -24.18
N ALA A 624 0.64 16.17 -23.05
CA ALA A 624 -0.32 17.01 -22.34
C ALA A 624 0.30 18.25 -21.68
N VAL A 625 1.58 18.20 -21.30
CA VAL A 625 2.31 19.27 -20.61
C VAL A 625 2.99 20.24 -21.59
N ILE A 626 3.38 19.77 -22.79
CA ILE A 626 4.05 20.57 -23.83
C ILE A 626 3.34 21.91 -24.11
N PRO A 627 2.01 21.99 -24.35
CA PRO A 627 1.32 23.25 -24.60
C PRO A 627 1.56 24.33 -23.56
N ILE A 628 1.56 23.93 -22.28
CA ILE A 628 1.64 24.85 -21.15
C ILE A 628 3.05 25.43 -21.07
N ILE A 629 4.06 24.56 -21.16
CA ILE A 629 5.45 25.01 -21.16
C ILE A 629 5.71 25.88 -22.39
N PHE A 630 5.23 25.47 -23.56
CA PHE A 630 5.41 26.20 -24.81
C PHE A 630 4.81 27.60 -24.74
N THR A 631 3.52 27.73 -24.41
CA THR A 631 2.82 29.02 -24.47
C THR A 631 3.44 30.04 -23.52
N ILE A 632 3.76 29.64 -22.30
CA ILE A 632 4.35 30.53 -21.29
C ILE A 632 5.81 30.87 -21.63
N ALA A 633 6.60 29.91 -22.12
CA ALA A 633 7.98 30.16 -22.53
C ALA A 633 8.04 31.05 -23.79
N GLU A 634 7.14 30.86 -24.74
CA GLU A 634 7.04 31.66 -25.97
C GLU A 634 6.68 33.11 -25.65
N ASP A 635 5.75 33.34 -24.71
CA ASP A 635 5.42 34.67 -24.21
C ASP A 635 6.60 35.32 -23.51
N ALA A 636 7.31 34.59 -22.65
CA ALA A 636 8.51 35.10 -21.98
C ALA A 636 9.60 35.53 -22.97
N LEU A 637 9.86 34.68 -23.99
CA LEU A 637 10.86 34.95 -25.03
C LEU A 637 10.47 36.13 -25.92
N SER A 638 9.18 36.28 -26.20
CA SER A 638 8.66 37.31 -27.10
C SER A 638 8.54 38.69 -26.45
N ASN A 639 8.42 38.72 -25.13
CA ASN A 639 8.37 39.96 -24.34
C ASN A 639 9.76 40.54 -24.03
N VAL A 640 10.84 39.89 -24.48
CA VAL A 640 12.19 40.46 -24.36
C VAL A 640 12.24 41.80 -25.11
N PRO A 641 12.74 42.88 -24.49
CA PRO A 641 12.76 44.20 -25.11
C PRO A 641 13.46 44.20 -26.48
N LYS A 642 12.74 44.64 -27.51
CA LYS A 642 13.27 44.76 -28.88
C LYS A 642 14.60 45.54 -28.96
N PRO A 643 14.84 46.62 -28.19
CA PRO A 643 16.11 47.33 -28.21
C PRO A 643 17.33 46.45 -27.91
N LEU A 644 17.21 45.48 -27.00
CA LEU A 644 18.29 44.54 -26.67
C LEU A 644 18.61 43.62 -27.84
N ILE A 645 17.57 43.14 -28.52
CA ILE A 645 17.69 42.26 -29.69
C ILE A 645 18.34 43.02 -30.86
N THR A 646 17.87 44.25 -31.15
CA THR A 646 18.43 45.08 -32.22
C THR A 646 19.85 45.54 -31.93
N ALA A 647 20.17 45.87 -30.67
CA ALA A 647 21.54 46.24 -30.27
C ALA A 647 22.51 45.08 -30.46
N SER A 648 22.13 43.87 -30.04
CA SER A 648 22.94 42.65 -30.26
C SER A 648 23.22 42.40 -31.74
N MET A 649 22.19 42.49 -32.59
CA MET A 649 22.35 42.33 -34.04
C MET A 649 23.21 43.44 -34.66
N ALA A 650 23.09 44.68 -34.18
CA ALA A 650 23.92 45.81 -34.62
C ALA A 650 25.40 45.63 -34.27
N CYS A 651 25.72 44.92 -33.19
CA CYS A 651 27.09 44.51 -32.85
C CYS A 651 27.64 43.36 -33.72
N GLY A 652 26.91 42.93 -34.76
CA GLY A 652 27.31 41.85 -35.66
C GLY A 652 27.01 40.44 -35.15
N ALA A 653 26.25 40.29 -34.05
CA ALA A 653 25.86 38.98 -33.56
C ALA A 653 24.83 38.31 -34.49
N SER A 654 24.97 37.00 -34.71
CA SER A 654 24.00 36.23 -35.48
C SER A 654 22.66 36.10 -34.73
N ARG A 655 21.57 35.75 -35.44
CA ARG A 655 20.26 35.47 -34.81
C ARG A 655 20.36 34.38 -33.74
N TRP A 656 21.15 33.33 -33.99
CA TRP A 656 21.42 32.26 -33.02
C TRP A 656 22.19 32.75 -31.80
N GLN A 657 23.24 33.56 -32.00
CA GLN A 657 24.00 34.15 -30.90
C GLN A 657 23.13 35.09 -30.06
N THR A 658 22.31 35.91 -30.70
CA THR A 658 21.37 36.83 -30.02
C THR A 658 20.31 36.04 -29.24
N ALA A 659 19.73 35.00 -29.83
CA ALA A 659 18.75 34.14 -29.17
C ALA A 659 19.34 33.46 -27.91
N LEU A 660 20.54 32.88 -28.01
CA LEU A 660 21.16 32.16 -26.90
C LEU A 660 21.79 33.07 -25.83
N ARG A 661 22.40 34.19 -26.21
CA ARG A 661 23.19 35.02 -25.29
C ARG A 661 22.43 36.24 -24.74
N VAL A 662 21.36 36.66 -25.40
CA VAL A 662 20.58 37.84 -24.99
C VAL A 662 19.16 37.44 -24.63
N VAL A 663 18.43 36.81 -25.56
CA VAL A 663 16.99 36.52 -25.37
C VAL A 663 16.77 35.47 -24.28
N MET A 664 17.39 34.29 -24.40
CA MET A 664 17.23 33.19 -23.44
C MET A 664 17.59 33.59 -21.99
N PRO A 665 18.73 34.26 -21.71
CA PRO A 665 19.05 34.70 -20.35
C PRO A 665 18.06 35.74 -19.82
N THR A 666 17.65 36.70 -20.66
CA THR A 666 16.68 37.74 -20.27
C THR A 666 15.29 37.16 -19.98
N ALA A 667 14.87 36.13 -20.73
CA ALA A 667 13.60 35.43 -20.55
C ALA A 667 13.65 34.30 -19.51
N SER A 668 14.80 34.04 -18.88
CA SER A 668 15.04 32.84 -18.05
C SER A 668 14.05 32.69 -16.89
N ALA A 669 13.66 33.77 -16.22
CA ALA A 669 12.66 33.74 -15.15
C ALA A 669 11.27 33.31 -15.65
N GLY A 670 10.90 33.72 -16.87
CA GLY A 670 9.64 33.31 -17.51
C GLY A 670 9.68 31.87 -18.01
N ILE A 671 10.78 31.44 -18.62
CA ILE A 671 11.02 30.04 -19.02
C ILE A 671 10.95 29.12 -17.80
N PHE A 672 11.60 29.50 -16.71
CA PHE A 672 11.57 28.74 -15.47
C PHE A 672 10.14 28.65 -14.89
N SER A 673 9.37 29.74 -14.96
CA SER A 673 7.95 29.73 -14.58
C SER A 673 7.13 28.76 -15.43
N ALA A 674 7.38 28.71 -16.74
CA ALA A 674 6.73 27.78 -17.65
C ALA A 674 7.02 26.31 -17.26
N LEU A 675 8.28 25.99 -16.96
CA LEU A 675 8.71 24.67 -16.51
C LEU A 675 8.07 24.28 -15.18
N MET A 676 7.99 25.21 -14.23
CA MET A 676 7.35 24.99 -12.93
C MET A 676 5.86 24.66 -13.07
N ILE A 677 5.12 25.43 -13.87
CA ILE A 677 3.69 25.19 -14.08
C ILE A 677 3.47 23.85 -14.81
N GLY A 678 4.32 23.51 -15.78
CA GLY A 678 4.30 22.21 -16.44
C GLY A 678 4.58 21.05 -15.49
N LEU A 679 5.60 21.18 -14.64
CA LEU A 679 5.95 20.20 -13.61
C LEU A 679 4.79 19.97 -12.63
N GLY A 680 4.18 21.06 -12.13
CA GLY A 680 3.04 20.98 -11.21
C GLY A 680 1.85 20.23 -11.81
N ARG A 681 1.57 20.44 -13.11
CA ARG A 681 0.55 19.65 -13.82
C ARG A 681 0.94 18.18 -13.92
N ALA A 682 2.20 17.87 -14.25
CA ALA A 682 2.66 16.50 -14.42
C ALA A 682 2.59 15.69 -13.10
N VAL A 683 2.98 16.30 -11.97
CA VAL A 683 2.91 15.68 -10.64
C VAL A 683 1.46 15.34 -10.24
N GLY A 684 0.52 16.21 -10.61
CA GLY A 684 -0.91 16.05 -10.32
C GLY A 684 -1.69 15.26 -11.37
N GLU A 685 -1.05 14.74 -12.41
CA GLU A 685 -1.76 14.03 -13.48
C GLU A 685 -2.29 12.69 -12.96
N THR A 686 -3.58 12.46 -13.21
CA THR A 686 -4.32 11.33 -12.64
C THR A 686 -4.77 10.36 -13.72
N MET A 687 -5.45 10.86 -14.75
CA MET A 687 -6.20 10.01 -15.67
C MET A 687 -5.32 9.34 -16.72
N ILE A 688 -4.29 10.05 -17.22
CA ILE A 688 -3.30 9.43 -18.10
C ILE A 688 -2.60 8.28 -17.37
N VAL A 689 -2.22 8.50 -16.11
CA VAL A 689 -1.50 7.52 -15.30
C VAL A 689 -2.37 6.29 -15.01
N VAL A 690 -3.60 6.48 -14.52
CA VAL A 690 -4.54 5.38 -14.21
C VAL A 690 -4.75 4.46 -15.41
N MET A 691 -4.81 5.02 -16.61
CA MET A 691 -5.10 4.25 -17.82
C MET A 691 -3.85 3.61 -18.45
N ALA A 692 -2.70 4.29 -18.42
CA ALA A 692 -1.53 3.93 -19.23
C ALA A 692 -0.39 3.23 -18.48
N THR A 693 -0.38 3.22 -17.15
CA THR A 693 0.75 2.66 -16.35
C THR A 693 0.62 1.19 -15.97
N GLY A 694 -0.55 0.58 -16.13
CA GLY A 694 -0.85 -0.75 -15.59
C GLY A 694 -1.13 -0.77 -14.07
N ASN A 695 -1.00 0.36 -13.36
CA ASN A 695 -1.32 0.52 -11.93
C ASN A 695 -0.58 -0.43 -10.98
N THR A 696 0.66 -0.78 -11.30
CA THR A 696 1.53 -1.64 -10.46
C THR A 696 2.45 -0.79 -9.57
N PRO A 697 2.35 -0.89 -8.22
CA PRO A 697 3.16 -0.08 -7.30
C PRO A 697 4.58 -0.65 -7.12
N ILE A 698 5.34 -0.72 -8.21
CA ILE A 698 6.72 -1.24 -8.25
C ILE A 698 7.75 -0.10 -8.17
N MET A 699 8.87 -0.37 -7.50
CA MET A 699 9.95 0.60 -7.27
C MET A 699 11.17 0.33 -8.15
N GLU A 700 10.95 0.32 -9.47
CA GLU A 700 12.02 0.13 -10.46
C GLU A 700 12.14 1.34 -11.40
N TRP A 701 13.37 1.75 -11.72
CA TRP A 701 13.66 2.78 -12.72
C TRP A 701 13.59 2.30 -14.17
N ASN A 702 13.18 1.05 -14.40
CA ASN A 702 12.98 0.54 -15.74
C ASN A 702 11.85 1.31 -16.45
N ILE A 703 12.14 1.85 -17.64
CA ILE A 703 11.18 2.63 -18.42
C ILE A 703 10.05 1.77 -19.01
N PHE A 704 10.29 0.47 -19.18
CA PHE A 704 9.32 -0.51 -19.68
C PHE A 704 8.51 -1.20 -18.59
N SER A 705 8.71 -0.78 -17.33
CA SER A 705 7.90 -1.26 -16.21
C SER A 705 6.75 -0.29 -15.89
N GLY A 706 5.67 -0.82 -15.34
CA GLY A 706 4.57 -0.03 -14.82
C GLY A 706 4.94 0.87 -13.63
N MET A 707 3.94 1.59 -13.13
CA MET A 707 4.03 2.36 -11.88
C MET A 707 2.64 2.66 -11.34
N ARG A 708 2.56 3.09 -10.08
CA ARG A 708 1.33 3.62 -9.48
C ARG A 708 1.66 4.93 -8.78
N THR A 709 0.94 6.01 -9.10
CA THR A 709 1.17 7.33 -8.49
C THR A 709 0.24 7.56 -7.31
N LEU A 710 0.56 8.53 -6.45
CA LEU A 710 -0.36 8.96 -5.37
C LEU A 710 -1.72 9.42 -5.93
N SER A 711 -1.71 10.23 -7.00
CA SER A 711 -2.92 10.75 -7.63
C SER A 711 -3.81 9.63 -8.18
N ALA A 712 -3.23 8.68 -8.90
CA ALA A 712 -3.92 7.51 -9.44
C ALA A 712 -4.47 6.62 -8.32
N ASN A 713 -3.68 6.39 -7.27
CA ASN A 713 -4.08 5.55 -6.15
C ASN A 713 -5.30 6.12 -5.41
N ILE A 714 -5.29 7.43 -5.12
CA ILE A 714 -6.41 8.11 -4.48
C ILE A 714 -7.66 8.04 -5.35
N ALA A 715 -7.54 8.27 -6.66
CA ALA A 715 -8.69 8.26 -7.56
C ALA A 715 -9.35 6.87 -7.68
N VAL A 716 -8.56 5.80 -7.66
CA VAL A 716 -9.05 4.43 -7.82
C VAL A 716 -9.60 3.86 -6.51
N GLU A 717 -8.88 4.02 -5.39
CA GLU A 717 -9.24 3.31 -4.15
C GLU A 717 -10.15 4.10 -3.20
N LEU A 718 -10.19 5.43 -3.29
CA LEU A 718 -11.02 6.23 -2.37
C LEU A 718 -12.52 5.93 -2.48
N PRO A 719 -13.11 5.72 -3.68
CA PRO A 719 -14.51 5.33 -3.81
C PRO A 719 -14.83 3.95 -3.22
N GLU A 720 -13.86 3.05 -3.14
CA GLU A 720 -14.03 1.67 -2.65
C GLU A 720 -13.67 1.52 -1.16
N ALA A 721 -12.98 2.51 -0.60
CA ALA A 721 -12.50 2.45 0.78
C ALA A 721 -13.65 2.56 1.81
N PRO A 722 -13.74 1.64 2.79
CA PRO A 722 -14.73 1.72 3.86
C PRO A 722 -14.61 3.04 4.63
N HIS A 723 -15.73 3.73 4.83
CA HIS A 723 -15.72 5.02 5.51
C HIS A 723 -15.12 4.90 6.92
N HIS A 724 -14.23 5.83 7.27
CA HIS A 724 -13.43 5.83 8.51
C HIS A 724 -12.50 4.63 8.72
N GLY A 725 -12.38 3.68 7.78
CA GLY A 725 -11.42 2.58 7.86
C GLY A 725 -9.97 3.02 7.68
N THR A 726 -9.02 2.12 7.96
CA THR A 726 -7.58 2.40 7.82
C THR A 726 -7.24 2.84 6.39
N LEU A 727 -7.67 2.11 5.37
CA LEU A 727 -7.45 2.48 3.97
C LEU A 727 -7.94 3.89 3.64
N TYR A 728 -9.18 4.22 4.03
CA TYR A 728 -9.77 5.54 3.77
C TYR A 728 -8.89 6.67 4.32
N ARG A 729 -8.48 6.56 5.59
CA ARG A 729 -7.62 7.57 6.22
C ARG A 729 -6.21 7.59 5.62
N THR A 730 -5.65 6.44 5.25
CA THR A 730 -4.35 6.35 4.58
C THR A 730 -4.36 7.05 3.22
N LEU A 731 -5.48 6.99 2.48
CA LEU A 731 -5.62 7.74 1.22
C LEU A 731 -5.66 9.26 1.45
N PHE A 732 -6.29 9.74 2.53
CA PHE A 732 -6.19 11.15 2.94
C PHE A 732 -4.77 11.55 3.31
N LEU A 733 -4.02 10.67 3.98
CA LEU A 733 -2.59 10.89 4.21
C LEU A 733 -1.83 10.94 2.89
N GLY A 734 -2.13 10.06 1.94
CA GLY A 734 -1.58 10.12 0.58
C GLY A 734 -1.84 11.47 -0.11
N ALA A 735 -3.04 12.03 0.06
CA ALA A 735 -3.38 13.35 -0.46
C ALA A 735 -2.57 14.47 0.23
N LEU A 736 -2.39 14.40 1.55
CA LEU A 736 -1.52 15.32 2.29
C LEU A 736 -0.06 15.22 1.82
N VAL A 737 0.45 14.00 1.61
CA VAL A 737 1.81 13.76 1.11
C VAL A 737 1.98 14.33 -0.30
N LEU A 738 1.02 14.12 -1.20
CA LEU A 738 1.03 14.70 -2.55
C LEU A 738 1.02 16.23 -2.48
N PHE A 739 0.19 16.81 -1.60
CA PHE A 739 0.17 18.24 -1.35
C PHE A 739 1.53 18.75 -0.84
N LEU A 740 2.11 18.11 0.18
CA LEU A 740 3.41 18.52 0.73
C LEU A 740 4.53 18.40 -0.31
N LEU A 741 4.51 17.34 -1.13
CA LEU A 741 5.45 17.15 -2.23
C LEU A 741 5.34 18.28 -3.26
N THR A 742 4.13 18.56 -3.74
CA THR A 742 3.90 19.64 -4.71
C THR A 742 4.24 21.00 -4.13
N PHE A 743 3.89 21.26 -2.87
CA PHE A 743 4.23 22.48 -2.15
C PHE A 743 5.75 22.66 -2.03
N ALA A 744 6.48 21.62 -1.63
CA ALA A 744 7.93 21.66 -1.52
C ALA A 744 8.60 21.94 -2.86
N ILE A 745 8.19 21.21 -3.92
CA ILE A 745 8.71 21.41 -5.29
C ILE A 745 8.43 22.84 -5.78
N ASN A 746 7.20 23.32 -5.61
CA ASN A 746 6.82 24.67 -6.04
C ASN A 746 7.55 25.76 -5.23
N THR A 747 7.79 25.53 -3.94
CA THR A 747 8.55 26.45 -3.10
C THR A 747 10.00 26.54 -3.54
N VAL A 748 10.66 25.39 -3.76
CA VAL A 748 12.03 25.35 -4.29
C VAL A 748 12.10 26.04 -5.65
N ALA A 749 11.11 25.79 -6.51
CA ALA A 749 11.02 26.45 -7.81
C ALA A 749 10.87 27.98 -7.67
N GLU A 750 9.96 28.46 -6.82
CA GLU A 750 9.78 29.90 -6.62
C GLU A 750 11.05 30.59 -6.11
N VAL A 751 11.77 29.96 -5.17
CA VAL A 751 13.06 30.47 -4.67
C VAL A 751 14.08 30.57 -5.81
N LEU A 752 14.20 29.54 -6.64
CA LEU A 752 15.09 29.55 -7.82
C LEU A 752 14.68 30.64 -8.83
N ARG A 753 13.37 30.83 -9.05
CA ARG A 753 12.84 31.86 -9.94
C ARG A 753 13.24 33.27 -9.48
N GLN A 754 13.09 33.56 -8.20
CA GLN A 754 13.45 34.85 -7.62
C GLN A 754 14.94 35.13 -7.80
N HIS A 755 15.78 34.13 -7.50
CA HIS A 755 17.23 34.24 -7.70
C HIS A 755 17.62 34.52 -9.16
N LEU A 756 17.00 33.82 -10.12
CA LEU A 756 17.24 34.06 -11.55
C LEU A 756 16.79 35.46 -11.98
N ARG A 757 15.63 35.92 -11.49
CA ARG A 757 15.10 37.26 -11.79
C ARG A 757 16.02 38.35 -11.28
N GLU A 758 16.57 38.20 -10.08
CA GLU A 758 17.55 39.17 -9.53
C GLU A 758 18.85 39.18 -10.33
N LYS A 759 19.38 38.00 -10.67
CA LYS A 759 20.63 37.87 -11.43
C LYS A 759 20.58 38.48 -12.83
N PHE A 760 19.44 38.35 -13.52
CA PHE A 760 19.25 38.82 -14.90
C PHE A 760 18.40 40.09 -15.00
N LYS A 761 18.18 40.80 -13.89
CA LYS A 761 17.48 42.07 -13.87
C LYS A 761 18.27 43.08 -14.70
N THR A 762 17.82 43.32 -15.92
CA THR A 762 18.35 44.35 -16.81
C THR A 762 17.50 45.59 -16.60
N ILE A 763 17.96 46.41 -15.64
CA ILE A 763 17.36 47.65 -15.06
C ILE A 763 16.32 47.39 -13.96
#